data_AF-A0A8H7RFL3-F1
#
_entry.id   AF-A0A8H7RFL3-F1
#
_cell.length_a   1.000
_cell.length_b   1.000
_cell.length_c   1.000
_cell.angle_alpha   90.00
_cell.angle_beta   90.00
_cell.angle_gamma   90.00
#
_symmetry.space_group_name_H-M   'P 1'
#
loop_
_entity.id
_entity.type
_entity.pdbx_description
1 polymer ?
#
loop_
_entity_poly.entity_id
_entity_poly.type
_entity_poly.pdbx_seq_one_letter_code
_entity_poly.pdbx_strand_id
1 'polypeptide(L)'
;MSVISKVSAPFKLAIVGSGPAGFYTAHRLLKEWPNTQIDMFDSLPTPHGLVRFGVAPDHPEVKNVMSTFDRVAEDDRFRFFGNVTIGKNISVKELSNNFDAILLSYGASEDRKMNIPGEDTYGVASARNFVGWYNGHPDYTDFKLPLDDTDTAVVVGQGNVALDIARILLTPIDTLRKTDITEYALETLSKSRVKHVHVVGRRGPVQVSFTSKEVREQMSIPGVQFNADMDFISKEITESQSIISKNRPLKRLMSLLEKGSPTKEADKSWTAKFLRSPVEVLKRANENRVNGIKYEINRLEGPLDARKAIGTGEFETQECGVILTSIGYKSAPIEGIPFDSRQGRVPNYLGKVLDGKDELPGMYTAGWLKRGPTGVIVSTMTDAYETADTIVDDLKNGKPMLAPKGDDLTKLFQERQIRPVSYLDWKKIEAAEFAMGEKLDQQLDNLKLYKYSSIDRSLLSKYVLRHYWDLSVKFFPLNMAPNLITLTGLLFMIFNIGLVFIYTPTMEAVDAGPSWLYYSFALGLWLYSTFDNVDGRQARRTGTSSPLGELFDHGCDALNCSFAAIIQTSALGVGHTKQGVIIYAIATAGFYLSTIEEFHTGTLYLGYVNVPTEGVCLLCIMYIFSGIYGPHIWQTPLNTMFDNLPSFLENMALNDIYIGFVAFMFIFTHIPVCFYAMYKACREKKKPFIRSMLWDNWPIVLYISAYYLWVTSPYSFILSHGHFALFLLAVGIVFGRICSKIILAHLTKSESPFPTGLLIPLVIGAIITNLPIYTSIEPIFTPESEYHFLVFYFFLALVLYLRWAVLVIDSICTYLGIRCLRIPEQHTKEH
;
A
#
# COMPACT_ATOMS: atom_id res chain seq x y z
N MET A 1 26.69 27.20 -63.08
CA MET A 1 25.69 27.95 -62.28
C MET A 1 24.75 26.94 -61.65
N SER A 2 24.92 26.68 -60.35
CA SER A 2 24.11 25.77 -59.55
C SER A 2 22.80 26.46 -59.15
N VAL A 3 21.67 25.86 -59.51
CA VAL A 3 20.35 26.28 -59.01
C VAL A 3 20.27 25.83 -57.55
N ILE A 4 20.35 26.79 -56.64
CA ILE A 4 20.05 26.61 -55.21
C ILE A 4 18.57 26.23 -55.11
N SER A 5 18.27 24.96 -54.83
CA SER A 5 16.92 24.53 -54.47
C SER A 5 16.52 25.25 -53.18
N LYS A 6 15.55 26.17 -53.24
CA LYS A 6 14.91 26.74 -52.06
C LYS A 6 14.35 25.58 -51.23
N VAL A 7 14.96 25.28 -50.07
CA VAL A 7 14.40 24.36 -49.09
C VAL A 7 13.08 24.98 -48.61
N SER A 8 11.95 24.36 -48.92
CA SER A 8 10.65 24.83 -48.44
C SER A 8 10.61 24.76 -46.92
N ALA A 9 10.09 25.80 -46.26
CA ALA A 9 9.88 25.77 -44.82
C ALA A 9 9.06 24.51 -44.41
N PRO A 10 9.38 23.87 -43.27
CA PRO A 10 8.65 22.70 -42.82
C PRO A 10 7.21 23.06 -42.45
N PHE A 11 6.28 22.13 -42.70
CA PHE A 11 4.90 22.22 -42.24
C PHE A 11 4.87 21.98 -40.72
N LYS A 12 4.34 22.93 -39.96
CA LYS A 12 4.27 22.88 -38.49
C LYS A 12 2.86 22.52 -38.04
N LEU A 13 2.72 21.41 -37.35
CA LEU A 13 1.46 20.95 -36.77
C LEU A 13 1.53 21.01 -35.24
N ALA A 14 0.56 21.67 -34.61
CA ALA A 14 0.29 21.48 -33.19
C ALA A 14 -0.74 20.37 -32.98
N ILE A 15 -0.47 19.45 -32.05
CA ILE A 15 -1.42 18.41 -31.63
C ILE A 15 -1.84 18.67 -30.20
N VAL A 16 -3.15 18.81 -29.96
CA VAL A 16 -3.72 19.07 -28.62
C VAL A 16 -4.29 17.77 -28.05
N GLY A 17 -3.53 17.14 -27.15
CA GLY A 17 -3.85 15.89 -26.47
C GLY A 17 -2.98 14.73 -26.94
N SER A 18 -2.31 14.07 -26.00
CA SER A 18 -1.33 12.99 -26.24
C SER A 18 -1.89 11.58 -26.06
N GLY A 19 -3.20 11.41 -26.25
CA GLY A 19 -3.82 10.09 -26.33
C GLY A 19 -3.52 9.36 -27.66
N PRO A 20 -4.08 8.15 -27.86
CA PRO A 20 -3.88 7.38 -29.10
C PRO A 20 -4.17 8.15 -30.38
N ALA A 21 -5.21 9.00 -30.39
CA ALA A 21 -5.57 9.77 -31.56
C ALA A 21 -4.44 10.72 -31.99
N GLY A 22 -3.85 11.47 -31.05
CA GLY A 22 -2.75 12.38 -31.34
C GLY A 22 -1.51 11.64 -31.84
N PHE A 23 -1.10 10.58 -31.14
CA PHE A 23 0.08 9.80 -31.54
C PHE A 23 -0.08 9.06 -32.87
N TYR A 24 -1.25 8.47 -33.15
CA TYR A 24 -1.46 7.79 -34.43
C TYR A 24 -1.55 8.76 -35.61
N THR A 25 -2.14 9.95 -35.43
CA THR A 25 -2.09 10.98 -36.47
C THR A 25 -0.66 11.46 -36.69
N ALA A 26 0.12 11.70 -35.63
CA ALA A 26 1.54 12.06 -35.73
C ALA A 26 2.35 10.98 -36.45
N HIS A 27 2.18 9.71 -36.05
CA HIS A 27 2.85 8.56 -36.65
C HIS A 27 2.64 8.47 -38.16
N ARG A 28 1.38 8.61 -38.61
CA ARG A 28 1.02 8.56 -40.02
C ARG A 28 1.55 9.79 -40.77
N LEU A 29 1.39 10.98 -40.21
CA LEU A 29 1.79 12.22 -40.88
C LEU A 29 3.31 12.33 -41.06
N LEU A 30 4.11 11.97 -40.05
CA LEU A 30 5.58 11.96 -40.13
C LEU A 30 6.11 11.03 -41.23
N LYS A 31 5.34 10.00 -41.58
CA LYS A 31 5.64 9.06 -42.66
C LYS A 31 5.20 9.58 -44.03
N GLU A 32 3.97 10.10 -44.14
CA GLU A 32 3.38 10.48 -45.43
C GLU A 32 3.80 11.89 -45.90
N TRP A 33 4.23 12.78 -44.99
CA TRP A 33 4.75 14.12 -45.31
C TRP A 33 6.08 14.39 -44.59
N PRO A 34 7.24 14.03 -45.19
CA PRO A 34 8.52 14.06 -44.50
C PRO A 34 8.97 15.43 -43.97
N ASN A 35 8.59 16.52 -44.64
CA ASN A 35 8.93 17.89 -44.22
C ASN A 35 7.91 18.45 -43.21
N THR A 36 7.62 17.69 -42.14
CA THR A 36 6.70 18.05 -41.05
C THR A 36 7.47 18.25 -39.75
N GLN A 37 7.07 19.24 -38.94
CA GLN A 37 7.44 19.38 -37.53
C GLN A 37 6.16 19.29 -36.68
N ILE A 38 6.20 18.51 -35.60
CA ILE A 38 5.04 18.28 -34.73
C ILE A 38 5.37 18.69 -33.30
N ASP A 39 4.54 19.56 -32.74
CA ASP A 39 4.53 19.85 -31.31
C ASP A 39 3.24 19.30 -30.69
N MET A 40 3.37 18.37 -29.76
CA MET A 40 2.24 17.76 -29.05
C MET A 40 2.13 18.33 -27.65
N PHE A 41 0.95 18.83 -27.30
CA PHE A 41 0.63 19.44 -26.02
C PHE A 41 -0.28 18.52 -25.21
N ASP A 42 -0.03 18.38 -23.92
CA ASP A 42 -0.93 17.68 -23.00
C ASP A 42 -1.07 18.43 -21.68
N SER A 43 -2.28 18.42 -21.12
CA SER A 43 -2.56 19.01 -19.81
C SER A 43 -1.82 18.30 -18.67
N LEU A 44 -1.57 17.00 -18.80
CA LEU A 44 -0.85 16.22 -17.80
C LEU A 44 0.66 16.20 -18.09
N PRO A 45 1.51 16.04 -17.06
CA PRO A 45 2.95 15.86 -17.25
C PRO A 45 3.29 14.52 -17.94
N THR A 46 2.35 13.57 -17.95
CA THR A 46 2.51 12.20 -18.46
C THR A 46 1.66 12.00 -19.72
N PRO A 47 2.21 11.45 -20.82
CA PRO A 47 1.49 11.26 -22.07
C PRO A 47 0.57 10.01 -22.04
N HIS A 48 0.05 9.65 -23.22
CA HIS A 48 -0.67 8.42 -23.56
C HIS A 48 -2.17 8.39 -23.18
N GLY A 49 -2.65 9.38 -22.43
CA GLY A 49 -4.07 9.55 -22.09
C GLY A 49 -4.71 8.28 -21.53
N LEU A 50 -5.84 7.85 -22.10
CA LEU A 50 -6.57 6.67 -21.60
C LEU A 50 -5.85 5.33 -21.76
N VAL A 51 -4.74 5.25 -22.51
CA VAL A 51 -3.92 4.02 -22.46
C VAL A 51 -3.28 3.85 -21.09
N ARG A 52 -2.89 4.95 -20.45
CA ARG A 52 -2.38 4.97 -19.07
C ARG A 52 -3.52 5.01 -18.05
N PHE A 53 -4.46 5.93 -18.23
CA PHE A 53 -5.45 6.27 -17.21
C PHE A 53 -6.81 5.58 -17.36
N GLY A 54 -7.05 4.86 -18.47
CA GLY A 54 -8.33 4.23 -18.79
C GLY A 54 -8.27 2.71 -18.85
N VAL A 55 -7.32 2.16 -19.62
CA VAL A 55 -7.09 0.71 -19.74
C VAL A 55 -6.85 0.13 -18.35
N ALA A 56 -7.57 -0.94 -18.00
CA ALA A 56 -7.49 -1.55 -16.69
C ALA A 56 -6.07 -2.10 -16.40
N PRO A 57 -5.63 -2.10 -15.13
CA PRO A 57 -4.28 -2.52 -14.76
C PRO A 57 -4.04 -4.03 -15.00
N ASP A 58 -5.11 -4.82 -15.06
CA ASP A 58 -5.07 -6.24 -15.43
C ASP A 58 -5.14 -6.50 -16.95
N HIS A 59 -5.05 -5.45 -17.78
CA HIS A 59 -4.88 -5.52 -19.23
C HIS A 59 -3.56 -4.89 -19.71
N PRO A 60 -2.40 -5.30 -19.18
CA PRO A 60 -1.12 -4.71 -19.57
C PRO A 60 -0.82 -4.88 -21.06
N GLU A 61 -1.32 -5.94 -21.71
CA GLU A 61 -1.08 -6.20 -23.12
C GLU A 61 -1.71 -5.15 -24.04
N VAL A 62 -2.78 -4.48 -23.59
CA VAL A 62 -3.41 -3.38 -24.34
C VAL A 62 -2.55 -2.12 -24.27
N LYS A 63 -1.78 -1.94 -23.18
CA LYS A 63 -0.87 -0.80 -22.99
C LYS A 63 0.37 -0.88 -23.90
N ASN A 64 0.68 -2.04 -24.49
CA ASN A 64 1.83 -2.24 -25.40
C ASN A 64 1.87 -1.30 -26.63
N VAL A 65 0.74 -0.68 -26.99
CA VAL A 65 0.70 0.35 -28.05
C VAL A 65 1.60 1.55 -27.74
N MET A 66 1.93 1.79 -26.46
CA MET A 66 2.88 2.84 -26.04
C MET A 66 4.24 2.70 -26.72
N SER A 67 4.70 1.48 -27.05
CA SER A 67 5.94 1.27 -27.82
C SER A 67 5.94 1.91 -29.21
N THR A 68 4.77 2.13 -29.80
CA THR A 68 4.64 2.88 -31.06
C THR A 68 4.68 4.38 -30.81
N PHE A 69 4.16 4.83 -29.67
CA PHE A 69 4.15 6.23 -29.28
C PHE A 69 5.56 6.69 -28.89
N ASP A 70 6.33 5.86 -28.18
CA ASP A 70 7.76 6.08 -27.93
C ASP A 70 8.54 6.30 -29.24
N ARG A 71 8.32 5.43 -30.25
CA ARG A 71 8.96 5.58 -31.57
C ARG A 71 8.61 6.87 -32.30
N VAL A 72 7.42 7.41 -32.08
CA VAL A 72 7.04 8.73 -32.61
C VAL A 72 7.78 9.83 -31.86
N ALA A 73 7.90 9.70 -30.54
CA ALA A 73 8.56 10.69 -29.69
C ALA A 73 10.08 10.72 -29.81
N GLU A 74 10.69 9.65 -30.35
CA GLU A 74 12.11 9.57 -30.70
C GLU A 74 12.46 10.28 -32.02
N ASP A 75 11.48 10.69 -32.83
CA ASP A 75 11.73 11.41 -34.09
C ASP A 75 12.18 12.85 -33.81
N ASP A 76 13.30 13.29 -34.41
CA ASP A 76 13.84 14.66 -34.25
C ASP A 76 12.85 15.77 -34.67
N ARG A 77 11.84 15.42 -35.46
CA ARG A 77 10.78 16.32 -35.92
C ARG A 77 9.63 16.44 -34.93
N PHE A 78 9.64 15.68 -33.84
CA PHE A 78 8.59 15.66 -32.84
C PHE A 78 9.05 16.29 -31.51
N ARG A 79 8.18 17.08 -30.89
CA ARG A 79 8.39 17.60 -29.54
C ARG A 79 7.14 17.42 -28.70
N PHE A 80 7.33 17.08 -27.43
CA PHE A 80 6.26 16.95 -26.44
C PHE A 80 6.34 18.06 -25.41
N PHE A 81 5.18 18.63 -25.08
CA PHE A 81 4.98 19.65 -24.06
C PHE A 81 3.84 19.20 -23.12
N GLY A 82 4.15 18.33 -22.17
CA GLY A 82 3.25 17.95 -21.08
C GLY A 82 3.12 19.08 -20.05
N ASN A 83 2.10 19.01 -19.19
CA ASN A 83 1.77 20.05 -18.21
C ASN A 83 1.47 21.42 -18.86
N VAL A 84 0.89 21.40 -20.07
CA VAL A 84 0.45 22.58 -20.83
C VAL A 84 -1.00 22.39 -21.27
N THR A 85 -1.92 23.07 -20.58
CA THR A 85 -3.36 23.00 -20.87
C THR A 85 -3.75 24.04 -21.92
N ILE A 86 -3.99 23.60 -23.16
CA ILE A 86 -4.55 24.46 -24.21
C ILE A 86 -6.00 24.84 -23.86
N GLY A 87 -6.35 26.12 -24.04
CA GLY A 87 -7.60 26.72 -23.59
C GLY A 87 -7.54 27.34 -22.19
N LYS A 88 -6.47 27.07 -21.40
CA LYS A 88 -6.27 27.66 -20.06
C LYS A 88 -4.92 28.35 -19.92
N ASN A 89 -3.82 27.62 -20.14
CA ASN A 89 -2.47 28.17 -20.08
C ASN A 89 -2.15 28.97 -21.35
N ILE A 90 -2.57 28.46 -22.50
CA ILE A 90 -2.39 29.05 -23.83
C ILE A 90 -3.72 28.94 -24.58
N SER A 91 -4.22 30.04 -25.12
CA SER A 91 -5.44 30.04 -25.94
C SER A 91 -5.19 29.42 -27.31
N VAL A 92 -6.24 28.90 -27.96
CA VAL A 92 -6.14 28.36 -29.33
C VAL A 92 -5.63 29.43 -30.31
N LYS A 93 -6.01 30.69 -30.11
CA LYS A 93 -5.56 31.82 -30.93
C LYS A 93 -4.05 32.04 -30.81
N GLU A 94 -3.51 32.04 -29.59
CA GLU A 94 -2.06 32.13 -29.37
C GLU A 94 -1.31 30.94 -29.97
N LEU A 95 -1.89 29.74 -29.87
CA LEU A 95 -1.33 28.56 -30.52
C LEU A 95 -1.30 28.74 -32.05
N SER A 96 -2.38 29.24 -32.66
CA SER A 96 -2.49 29.44 -34.11
C SER A 96 -1.48 30.41 -34.70
N ASN A 97 -0.88 31.29 -33.88
CA ASN A 97 0.18 32.19 -34.34
C ASN A 97 1.50 31.45 -34.64
N ASN A 98 1.63 30.16 -34.32
CA ASN A 98 2.90 29.43 -34.36
C ASN A 98 2.93 28.22 -35.29
N PHE A 99 1.76 27.75 -35.73
CA PHE A 99 1.61 26.52 -36.50
C PHE A 99 0.79 26.77 -37.76
N ASP A 100 1.09 26.00 -38.81
CA ASP A 100 0.33 26.00 -40.06
C ASP A 100 -1.01 25.26 -39.88
N ALA A 101 -1.08 24.32 -38.93
CA ALA A 101 -2.31 23.62 -38.58
C ALA A 101 -2.37 23.25 -37.09
N ILE A 102 -3.59 23.02 -36.60
CA ILE A 102 -3.86 22.49 -35.25
C ILE A 102 -4.75 21.24 -35.40
N LEU A 103 -4.31 20.15 -34.80
CA LEU A 103 -5.09 18.93 -34.60
C LEU A 103 -5.62 18.87 -33.17
N LEU A 104 -6.94 18.79 -33.02
CA LEU A 104 -7.61 18.59 -31.74
C LEU A 104 -7.87 17.11 -31.49
N SER A 105 -7.17 16.54 -30.50
CA SER A 105 -7.23 15.12 -30.13
C SER A 105 -7.39 14.90 -28.62
N TYR A 106 -7.97 15.86 -27.90
CA TYR A 106 -8.10 15.86 -26.43
C TYR A 106 -9.20 14.93 -25.87
N GLY A 107 -9.77 14.07 -26.71
CA GLY A 107 -10.69 13.01 -26.28
C GLY A 107 -11.99 13.52 -25.66
N ALA A 108 -12.53 12.76 -24.70
CA ALA A 108 -13.77 13.06 -23.99
C ALA A 108 -13.50 13.16 -22.47
N SER A 109 -13.49 14.38 -21.94
CA SER A 109 -13.08 14.69 -20.56
C SER A 109 -14.22 14.73 -19.53
N GLU A 110 -15.48 14.74 -19.97
CA GLU A 110 -16.67 14.83 -19.12
C GLU A 110 -17.46 13.52 -19.10
N ASP A 111 -18.22 13.31 -18.02
CA ASP A 111 -19.13 12.19 -17.85
C ASP A 111 -20.56 12.55 -18.27
N ARG A 112 -21.30 11.57 -18.80
CA ARG A 112 -22.74 11.71 -18.95
C ARG A 112 -23.44 11.48 -17.62
N LYS A 113 -24.28 12.42 -17.21
CA LYS A 113 -25.16 12.30 -16.05
C LYS A 113 -26.39 11.45 -16.35
N MET A 114 -26.88 10.72 -15.35
CA MET A 114 -28.16 10.03 -15.37
C MET A 114 -29.33 11.03 -15.38
N ASN A 115 -29.16 12.19 -14.74
CA ASN A 115 -30.17 13.23 -14.54
C ASN A 115 -31.40 12.69 -13.78
N ILE A 116 -31.15 12.02 -12.66
CA ILE A 116 -32.18 11.45 -11.78
C ILE A 116 -32.05 12.00 -10.36
N PRO A 117 -33.14 12.03 -9.58
CA PRO A 117 -33.08 12.41 -8.17
C PRO A 117 -32.07 11.54 -7.39
N GLY A 118 -31.25 12.19 -6.56
CA GLY A 118 -30.27 11.54 -5.70
C GLY A 118 -28.93 11.19 -6.37
N GLU A 119 -28.69 11.57 -7.62
CA GLU A 119 -27.42 11.30 -8.33
C GLU A 119 -26.17 11.85 -7.61
N ASP A 120 -26.29 12.95 -6.86
CA ASP A 120 -25.18 13.55 -6.09
C ASP A 120 -24.98 12.94 -4.67
N THR A 121 -25.57 11.77 -4.39
CA THR A 121 -25.47 11.09 -3.08
C THR A 121 -24.08 10.45 -2.90
N TYR A 122 -23.52 10.48 -1.69
CA TYR A 122 -22.25 9.81 -1.41
C TYR A 122 -22.35 8.29 -1.59
N GLY A 123 -21.51 7.74 -2.46
CA GLY A 123 -21.58 6.35 -2.94
C GLY A 123 -21.99 6.24 -4.40
N VAL A 124 -22.47 7.33 -5.03
CA VAL A 124 -22.61 7.44 -6.48
C VAL A 124 -21.34 8.06 -7.06
N ALA A 125 -20.77 7.45 -8.09
CA ALA A 125 -19.64 8.01 -8.81
C ALA A 125 -19.65 7.61 -10.28
N SER A 126 -18.93 8.36 -11.12
CA SER A 126 -18.78 7.97 -12.51
C SER A 126 -17.75 6.85 -12.67
N ALA A 127 -17.87 6.12 -13.79
CA ALA A 127 -16.84 5.20 -14.22
C ALA A 127 -15.47 5.90 -14.32
N ARG A 128 -15.43 7.15 -14.80
CA ARG A 128 -14.18 7.92 -14.89
C ARG A 128 -13.52 8.12 -13.55
N ASN A 129 -14.29 8.49 -12.52
CA ASN A 129 -13.77 8.70 -11.18
C ASN A 129 -13.09 7.43 -10.66
N PHE A 130 -13.81 6.30 -10.74
CA PHE A 130 -13.32 5.03 -10.22
C PHE A 130 -12.13 4.48 -11.04
N VAL A 131 -12.22 4.54 -12.37
CA VAL A 131 -11.16 4.08 -13.29
C VAL A 131 -9.91 4.94 -13.16
N GLY A 132 -10.06 6.27 -13.17
CA GLY A 132 -8.94 7.17 -13.01
C GLY A 132 -8.29 7.05 -11.62
N TRP A 133 -9.07 6.81 -10.57
CA TRP A 133 -8.57 6.56 -9.22
C TRP A 133 -7.67 5.32 -9.16
N TYR A 134 -8.13 4.16 -9.64
CA TYR A 134 -7.29 2.96 -9.57
C TYR A 134 -6.10 2.99 -10.55
N ASN A 135 -6.17 3.79 -11.62
CA ASN A 135 -5.09 3.97 -12.61
C ASN A 135 -4.15 5.16 -12.32
N GLY A 136 -4.31 5.85 -11.19
CA GLY A 136 -3.37 6.91 -10.79
C GLY A 136 -3.50 8.21 -11.57
N HIS A 137 -4.69 8.53 -12.09
CA HIS A 137 -4.95 9.85 -12.66
C HIS A 137 -4.92 10.91 -11.55
N PRO A 138 -4.11 11.99 -11.68
CA PRO A 138 -3.87 12.94 -10.59
C PRO A 138 -5.12 13.54 -9.97
N ASP A 139 -6.12 13.89 -10.79
CA ASP A 139 -7.39 14.49 -10.35
C ASP A 139 -8.23 13.59 -9.41
N TYR A 140 -7.93 12.29 -9.34
CA TYR A 140 -8.71 11.34 -8.55
C TYR A 140 -7.89 10.68 -7.43
N THR A 141 -6.72 11.21 -7.09
CA THR A 141 -5.86 10.67 -6.01
C THR A 141 -6.60 10.60 -4.67
N ASP A 142 -7.37 11.65 -4.34
CA ASP A 142 -8.13 11.75 -3.08
C ASP A 142 -9.57 11.21 -3.21
N PHE A 143 -9.92 10.56 -4.31
CA PHE A 143 -11.24 9.99 -4.52
C PHE A 143 -11.51 8.86 -3.50
N LYS A 144 -12.69 8.91 -2.86
CA LYS A 144 -13.10 7.93 -1.84
C LYS A 144 -14.43 7.31 -2.21
N LEU A 145 -14.48 5.98 -2.14
CA LEU A 145 -15.70 5.21 -2.34
C LEU A 145 -15.93 4.30 -1.13
N PRO A 146 -17.15 4.25 -0.56
CA PRO A 146 -17.45 3.47 0.63
C PRO A 146 -17.64 1.99 0.28
N LEU A 147 -16.52 1.26 0.18
CA LEU A 147 -16.47 -0.16 -0.17
C LEU A 147 -16.51 -1.09 1.05
N ASP A 148 -16.33 -0.55 2.26
CA ASP A 148 -16.15 -1.30 3.51
C ASP A 148 -17.45 -1.52 4.32
N ASP A 149 -18.54 -0.85 3.94
CA ASP A 149 -19.84 -0.90 4.62
C ASP A 149 -20.98 -1.47 3.74
N THR A 150 -20.65 -2.10 2.61
CA THR A 150 -21.61 -2.68 1.67
C THR A 150 -21.08 -3.97 1.05
N ASP A 151 -21.96 -4.92 0.78
CA ASP A 151 -21.66 -6.12 0.01
C ASP A 151 -22.03 -6.01 -1.48
N THR A 152 -22.81 -5.00 -1.85
CA THR A 152 -23.40 -4.88 -3.18
C THR A 152 -23.05 -3.55 -3.85
N ALA A 153 -22.58 -3.63 -5.09
CA ALA A 153 -22.35 -2.50 -5.98
C ALA A 153 -23.18 -2.63 -7.27
N VAL A 154 -23.68 -1.50 -7.77
CA VAL A 154 -24.40 -1.41 -9.03
C VAL A 154 -23.55 -0.65 -10.04
N VAL A 155 -23.37 -1.21 -11.23
CA VAL A 155 -22.75 -0.54 -12.37
C VAL A 155 -23.83 -0.27 -13.42
N VAL A 156 -24.13 1.00 -13.66
CA VAL A 156 -25.14 1.41 -14.65
C VAL A 156 -24.49 1.55 -16.01
N GLY A 157 -24.87 0.68 -16.95
CA GLY A 157 -24.28 0.58 -18.28
C GLY A 157 -23.72 -0.83 -18.55
N GLN A 158 -23.75 -1.25 -19.82
CA GLN A 158 -23.30 -2.56 -20.28
C GLN A 158 -22.28 -2.44 -21.42
N GLY A 159 -21.17 -1.75 -21.13
CA GLY A 159 -20.00 -1.64 -22.01
C GLY A 159 -18.76 -2.26 -21.38
N ASN A 160 -17.63 -2.25 -22.10
CA ASN A 160 -16.36 -2.81 -21.58
C ASN A 160 -15.92 -2.17 -20.26
N VAL A 161 -16.02 -0.84 -20.14
CA VAL A 161 -15.69 -0.12 -18.89
C VAL A 161 -16.53 -0.62 -17.70
N ALA A 162 -17.79 -0.99 -17.92
CA ALA A 162 -18.63 -1.54 -16.87
C ALA A 162 -18.12 -2.91 -16.39
N LEU A 163 -17.58 -3.73 -17.31
CA LEU A 163 -16.94 -4.99 -16.97
C LEU A 163 -15.58 -4.79 -16.31
N ASP A 164 -14.80 -3.78 -16.70
CA ASP A 164 -13.54 -3.44 -16.03
C ASP A 164 -13.78 -3.07 -14.57
N ILE A 165 -14.78 -2.22 -14.30
CA ILE A 165 -15.20 -1.88 -12.94
C ILE A 165 -15.61 -3.14 -12.16
N ALA A 166 -16.46 -3.98 -12.74
CA ALA A 166 -16.92 -5.21 -12.09
C ALA A 166 -15.76 -6.16 -11.81
N ARG A 167 -14.79 -6.27 -12.72
CA ARG A 167 -13.59 -7.10 -12.58
C ARG A 167 -12.71 -6.60 -11.44
N ILE A 168 -12.37 -5.31 -11.41
CA ILE A 168 -11.54 -4.73 -10.35
C ILE A 168 -12.17 -4.89 -8.96
N LEU A 169 -13.50 -4.78 -8.84
CA LEU A 169 -14.19 -4.99 -7.57
C LEU A 169 -14.21 -6.45 -7.10
N LEU A 170 -14.16 -7.41 -8.02
CA LEU A 170 -14.37 -8.84 -7.72
C LEU A 170 -13.08 -9.67 -7.72
N THR A 171 -12.07 -9.27 -8.50
CA THR A 171 -10.79 -9.96 -8.62
C THR A 171 -10.09 -10.10 -7.26
N PRO A 172 -9.48 -11.25 -6.95
CA PRO A 172 -8.68 -11.42 -5.73
C PRO A 172 -7.57 -10.39 -5.60
N ILE A 173 -7.38 -9.86 -4.39
CA ILE A 173 -6.46 -8.75 -4.15
C ILE A 173 -5.00 -9.10 -4.51
N ASP A 174 -4.59 -10.35 -4.30
CA ASP A 174 -3.23 -10.82 -4.61
C ASP A 174 -2.96 -10.92 -6.11
N THR A 175 -4.00 -11.01 -6.93
CA THR A 175 -3.87 -10.89 -8.40
C THR A 175 -3.63 -9.43 -8.78
N LEU A 176 -4.41 -8.51 -8.22
CA LEU A 176 -4.27 -7.07 -8.49
C LEU A 176 -2.93 -6.50 -7.99
N ARG A 177 -2.38 -7.04 -6.89
CA ARG A 177 -1.09 -6.62 -6.32
C ARG A 177 0.09 -6.73 -7.29
N LYS A 178 -0.04 -7.53 -8.35
CA LYS A 178 1.00 -7.76 -9.38
C LYS A 178 0.82 -6.88 -10.62
N THR A 179 -0.08 -5.89 -10.56
CA THR A 179 -0.41 -4.99 -11.67
C THR A 179 0.07 -3.58 -11.36
N ASP A 180 -0.10 -2.65 -12.31
CA ASP A 180 0.20 -1.23 -12.11
C ASP A 180 -0.93 -0.44 -11.41
N ILE A 181 -1.84 -1.14 -10.71
CA ILE A 181 -2.88 -0.51 -9.88
C ILE A 181 -2.24 0.32 -8.75
N THR A 182 -2.84 1.45 -8.41
CA THR A 182 -2.31 2.32 -7.35
C THR A 182 -2.38 1.67 -5.96
N GLU A 183 -1.36 1.94 -5.13
CA GLU A 183 -1.28 1.37 -3.77
C GLU A 183 -2.48 1.77 -2.90
N TYR A 184 -2.94 3.03 -2.99
CA TYR A 184 -4.10 3.50 -2.24
C TYR A 184 -5.41 2.84 -2.69
N ALA A 185 -5.55 2.52 -3.98
CA ALA A 185 -6.71 1.78 -4.48
C ALA A 185 -6.66 0.32 -4.02
N LEU A 186 -5.48 -0.30 -4.08
CA LEU A 186 -5.26 -1.65 -3.55
C LEU A 186 -5.56 -1.72 -2.04
N GLU A 187 -5.13 -0.74 -1.25
CA GLU A 187 -5.43 -0.66 0.18
C GLU A 187 -6.94 -0.59 0.42
N THR A 188 -7.65 0.25 -0.33
CA THR A 188 -9.11 0.40 -0.22
C THR A 188 -9.83 -0.88 -0.64
N LEU A 189 -9.43 -1.49 -1.77
CA LEU A 189 -9.99 -2.75 -2.27
C LEU A 189 -9.73 -3.92 -1.31
N SER A 190 -8.58 -3.92 -0.60
CA SER A 190 -8.28 -4.95 0.40
C SER A 190 -9.24 -4.94 1.60
N LYS A 191 -9.88 -3.80 1.87
CA LYS A 191 -10.89 -3.61 2.91
C LYS A 191 -12.33 -3.73 2.37
N SER A 192 -12.49 -3.90 1.07
CA SER A 192 -13.79 -3.98 0.41
C SER A 192 -14.58 -5.18 0.92
N ARG A 193 -15.84 -4.95 1.25
CA ARG A 193 -16.83 -5.99 1.57
C ARG A 193 -17.69 -6.36 0.36
N VAL A 194 -17.49 -5.70 -0.80
CA VAL A 194 -18.25 -5.97 -2.02
C VAL A 194 -18.05 -7.42 -2.47
N LYS A 195 -19.17 -8.13 -2.57
CA LYS A 195 -19.29 -9.50 -3.05
C LYS A 195 -20.16 -9.59 -4.30
N HIS A 196 -21.13 -8.70 -4.44
CA HIS A 196 -22.12 -8.75 -5.51
C HIS A 196 -22.06 -7.49 -6.38
N VAL A 197 -21.85 -7.64 -7.69
CA VAL A 197 -21.85 -6.52 -8.63
C VAL A 197 -22.97 -6.69 -9.66
N HIS A 198 -23.94 -5.78 -9.70
CA HIS A 198 -25.01 -5.76 -10.70
C HIS A 198 -24.63 -4.85 -11.87
N VAL A 199 -24.47 -5.42 -13.07
CA VAL A 199 -24.21 -4.68 -14.30
C VAL A 199 -25.52 -4.48 -15.05
N VAL A 200 -26.04 -3.26 -15.02
CA VAL A 200 -27.43 -2.95 -15.36
C VAL A 200 -27.53 -2.24 -16.70
N GLY A 201 -28.33 -2.79 -17.60
CA GLY A 201 -28.60 -2.20 -18.91
C GLY A 201 -30.07 -1.88 -19.13
N ARG A 202 -30.33 -0.73 -19.76
CA ARG A 202 -31.69 -0.33 -20.15
C ARG A 202 -32.29 -1.17 -21.28
N ARG A 203 -31.48 -1.89 -22.06
CA ARG A 203 -31.91 -2.73 -23.20
C ARG A 203 -31.68 -4.22 -22.91
N GLY A 204 -31.92 -5.07 -23.91
CA GLY A 204 -31.71 -6.51 -23.84
C GLY A 204 -30.27 -6.95 -24.17
N PRO A 205 -29.98 -8.25 -24.04
CA PRO A 205 -28.66 -8.85 -24.23
C PRO A 205 -28.09 -8.63 -25.64
N VAL A 206 -28.95 -8.57 -26.68
CA VAL A 206 -28.50 -8.38 -28.07
C VAL A 206 -27.97 -6.95 -28.31
N GLN A 207 -28.29 -5.98 -27.44
CA GLN A 207 -27.88 -4.57 -27.58
C GLN A 207 -26.76 -4.14 -26.63
N VAL A 208 -26.08 -5.10 -25.98
CA VAL A 208 -24.91 -4.83 -25.14
C VAL A 208 -23.76 -4.27 -25.96
N SER A 209 -22.92 -3.45 -25.32
CA SER A 209 -21.75 -2.83 -25.97
C SER A 209 -20.43 -3.46 -25.54
N PHE A 210 -20.43 -4.37 -24.56
CA PHE A 210 -19.23 -5.11 -24.20
C PHE A 210 -18.89 -6.18 -25.24
N THR A 211 -17.61 -6.54 -25.33
CA THR A 211 -17.09 -7.50 -26.31
C THR A 211 -16.83 -8.88 -25.70
N SER A 212 -16.67 -9.90 -26.55
CA SER A 212 -16.56 -11.30 -26.12
C SER A 212 -15.28 -11.62 -25.34
N LYS A 213 -14.23 -10.80 -25.45
CA LYS A 213 -12.97 -11.01 -24.70
C LYS A 213 -13.20 -10.70 -23.22
N GLU A 214 -13.80 -9.55 -22.95
CA GLU A 214 -14.02 -8.96 -21.65
C GLU A 214 -15.06 -9.77 -20.86
N VAL A 215 -16.11 -10.27 -21.52
CA VAL A 215 -17.05 -11.21 -20.90
C VAL A 215 -16.38 -12.53 -20.55
N ARG A 216 -15.49 -13.05 -21.41
CA ARG A 216 -14.78 -14.30 -21.13
C ARG A 216 -13.88 -14.15 -19.91
N GLU A 217 -13.15 -13.04 -19.82
CA GLU A 217 -12.29 -12.71 -18.68
C GLU A 217 -13.13 -12.55 -17.39
N GLN A 218 -14.24 -11.81 -17.45
CA GLN A 218 -15.18 -11.66 -16.33
C GLN A 218 -15.73 -13.01 -15.84
N MET A 219 -16.06 -13.93 -16.76
CA MET A 219 -16.55 -15.27 -16.42
C MET A 219 -15.45 -16.20 -15.88
N SER A 220 -14.18 -15.86 -16.06
CA SER A 220 -13.04 -16.68 -15.68
C SER A 220 -12.41 -16.25 -14.35
N ILE A 221 -12.96 -15.23 -13.68
CA ILE A 221 -12.47 -14.78 -12.38
C ILE A 221 -12.65 -15.92 -11.36
N PRO A 222 -11.57 -16.38 -10.69
CA PRO A 222 -11.65 -17.45 -9.71
C PRO A 222 -12.60 -17.10 -8.56
N GLY A 223 -13.49 -18.03 -8.21
CA GLY A 223 -14.42 -17.85 -7.08
C GLY A 223 -15.51 -16.80 -7.31
N VAL A 224 -15.85 -16.47 -8.57
CA VAL A 224 -16.94 -15.55 -8.91
C VAL A 224 -17.97 -16.24 -9.80
N GLN A 225 -19.24 -16.16 -9.39
CA GLN A 225 -20.39 -16.68 -10.12
C GLN A 225 -20.98 -15.63 -11.09
N PHE A 226 -21.50 -16.07 -12.25
CA PHE A 226 -22.31 -15.25 -13.14
C PHE A 226 -23.81 -15.53 -12.94
N ASN A 227 -24.60 -14.46 -12.78
CA ASN A 227 -26.05 -14.52 -12.67
C ASN A 227 -26.74 -13.69 -13.77
N ALA A 228 -27.83 -14.19 -14.33
CA ALA A 228 -28.71 -13.48 -15.24
C ALA A 228 -30.06 -14.21 -15.35
N ASP A 229 -31.05 -13.55 -15.94
CA ASP A 229 -32.28 -14.21 -16.41
C ASP A 229 -31.95 -14.99 -17.69
N MET A 230 -31.64 -16.28 -17.52
CA MET A 230 -31.22 -17.15 -18.63
C MET A 230 -32.35 -17.45 -19.61
N ASP A 231 -33.60 -17.54 -19.13
CA ASP A 231 -34.76 -17.76 -19.97
C ASP A 231 -35.00 -16.54 -20.89
N PHE A 232 -34.85 -15.33 -20.34
CA PHE A 232 -34.92 -14.11 -21.13
C PHE A 232 -33.78 -14.02 -22.17
N ILE A 233 -32.55 -14.40 -21.80
CA ILE A 233 -31.42 -14.44 -22.74
C ILE A 233 -31.71 -15.39 -23.90
N SER A 234 -32.08 -16.64 -23.63
CA SER A 234 -32.35 -17.63 -24.67
C SER A 234 -33.54 -17.24 -25.56
N LYS A 235 -34.56 -16.59 -24.99
CA LYS A 235 -35.67 -16.01 -25.77
C LYS A 235 -35.18 -14.92 -26.73
N GLU A 236 -34.43 -13.93 -26.25
CA GLU A 236 -33.92 -12.83 -27.09
C GLU A 236 -32.96 -13.32 -28.18
N ILE A 237 -32.13 -14.32 -27.87
CA ILE A 237 -31.25 -14.97 -28.86
C ILE A 237 -32.09 -15.62 -29.97
N THR A 238 -33.14 -16.36 -29.60
CA THR A 238 -34.03 -17.03 -30.54
C THR A 238 -34.75 -16.02 -31.43
N GLU A 239 -35.33 -14.97 -30.85
CA GLU A 239 -36.04 -13.92 -31.59
C GLU A 239 -35.12 -13.12 -32.53
N SER A 240 -33.85 -12.92 -32.13
CA SER A 240 -32.88 -12.10 -32.88
C SER A 240 -31.95 -12.93 -33.77
N GLN A 241 -32.27 -14.20 -34.02
CA GLN A 241 -31.40 -15.15 -34.72
C GLN A 241 -30.98 -14.67 -36.12
N SER A 242 -31.87 -13.95 -36.82
CA SER A 242 -31.60 -13.40 -38.16
C SER A 242 -30.50 -12.34 -38.19
N ILE A 243 -30.29 -11.61 -37.09
CA ILE A 243 -29.22 -10.62 -36.93
C ILE A 243 -27.96 -11.31 -36.42
N ILE A 244 -28.12 -12.17 -35.41
CA ILE A 244 -27.01 -12.87 -34.75
C ILE A 244 -26.25 -13.73 -35.75
N SER A 245 -26.95 -14.45 -36.64
CA SER A 245 -26.32 -15.33 -37.63
C SER A 245 -25.42 -14.58 -38.63
N LYS A 246 -25.70 -13.30 -38.89
CA LYS A 246 -24.95 -12.44 -39.82
C LYS A 246 -23.78 -11.71 -39.16
N ASN A 247 -23.74 -11.63 -37.83
CA ASN A 247 -22.71 -10.93 -37.08
C ASN A 247 -21.91 -11.91 -36.21
N ARG A 248 -20.76 -12.37 -36.74
CA ARG A 248 -19.90 -13.37 -36.07
C ARG A 248 -19.44 -12.95 -34.67
N PRO A 249 -19.00 -11.69 -34.42
CA PRO A 249 -18.72 -11.21 -33.06
C PRO A 249 -19.92 -11.34 -32.12
N LEU A 250 -21.11 -10.87 -32.54
CA LEU A 250 -22.32 -10.94 -31.73
C LEU A 250 -22.72 -12.39 -31.43
N LYS A 251 -22.64 -13.29 -32.41
CA LYS A 251 -22.91 -14.73 -32.23
C LYS A 251 -22.02 -15.36 -31.16
N ARG A 252 -20.72 -15.02 -31.16
CA ARG A 252 -19.79 -15.51 -30.13
C ARG A 252 -20.14 -14.97 -28.75
N LEU A 253 -20.52 -13.69 -28.67
CA LEU A 253 -20.90 -13.06 -27.41
C LEU A 253 -22.16 -13.71 -26.82
N MET A 254 -23.21 -13.87 -27.62
CA MET A 254 -24.47 -14.48 -27.19
C MET A 254 -24.26 -15.91 -26.71
N SER A 255 -23.46 -16.70 -27.43
CA SER A 255 -23.09 -18.06 -27.01
C SER A 255 -22.35 -18.11 -25.68
N LEU A 256 -21.51 -17.12 -25.36
CA LEU A 256 -20.85 -17.03 -24.05
C LEU A 256 -21.85 -16.72 -22.93
N LEU A 257 -22.75 -15.75 -23.16
CA LEU A 257 -23.79 -15.40 -22.17
C LEU A 257 -24.73 -16.57 -21.90
N GLU A 258 -25.16 -17.29 -22.95
CA GLU A 258 -26.02 -18.47 -22.83
C GLU A 258 -25.34 -19.64 -22.11
N LYS A 259 -24.01 -19.80 -22.29
CA LYS A 259 -23.24 -20.83 -21.57
C LYS A 259 -23.05 -20.50 -20.08
N GLY A 260 -22.93 -19.21 -19.75
CA GLY A 260 -22.65 -18.72 -18.40
C GLY A 260 -21.25 -19.07 -17.87
N SER A 261 -21.02 -18.83 -16.58
CA SER A 261 -19.72 -19.09 -15.92
C SER A 261 -19.51 -20.59 -15.61
N PRO A 262 -18.23 -21.05 -15.56
CA PRO A 262 -17.87 -22.37 -15.06
C PRO A 262 -18.22 -22.54 -13.58
N THR A 263 -17.94 -21.51 -12.77
CA THR A 263 -18.31 -21.46 -11.34
C THR A 263 -19.82 -21.32 -11.21
N LYS A 264 -20.46 -22.28 -10.54
CA LYS A 264 -21.92 -22.31 -10.35
C LYS A 264 -22.38 -21.76 -9.01
N GLU A 265 -21.58 -21.93 -7.97
CA GLU A 265 -21.84 -21.38 -6.64
C GLU A 265 -20.54 -20.80 -6.08
N ALA A 266 -20.60 -19.56 -5.61
CA ALA A 266 -19.49 -18.89 -4.95
C ALA A 266 -19.97 -17.72 -4.08
N ASP A 267 -19.14 -17.31 -3.12
CA ASP A 267 -19.43 -16.17 -2.23
C ASP A 267 -19.48 -14.82 -2.95
N LYS A 268 -18.86 -14.73 -4.13
CA LYS A 268 -18.85 -13.53 -4.98
C LYS A 268 -19.61 -13.78 -6.27
N SER A 269 -20.27 -12.75 -6.79
CA SER A 269 -21.01 -12.84 -8.05
C SER A 269 -21.04 -11.54 -8.83
N TRP A 270 -21.17 -11.64 -10.15
CA TRP A 270 -21.64 -10.53 -10.97
C TRP A 270 -22.95 -10.90 -11.67
N THR A 271 -23.89 -9.95 -11.73
CA THR A 271 -25.23 -10.16 -12.28
C THR A 271 -25.46 -9.23 -13.47
N ALA A 272 -25.79 -9.78 -14.64
CA ALA A 272 -26.26 -8.97 -15.77
C ALA A 272 -27.77 -8.74 -15.66
N LYS A 273 -28.20 -7.52 -15.30
CA LYS A 273 -29.62 -7.12 -15.29
C LYS A 273 -29.96 -6.36 -16.57
N PHE A 274 -30.97 -6.82 -17.30
CA PHE A 274 -31.44 -6.20 -18.54
C PHE A 274 -32.76 -5.48 -18.34
N LEU A 275 -33.12 -4.62 -19.30
CA LEU A 275 -34.39 -3.91 -19.32
C LEU A 275 -34.68 -3.12 -18.03
N ARG A 276 -33.68 -2.41 -17.51
CA ARG A 276 -33.82 -1.52 -16.34
C ARG A 276 -33.25 -0.15 -16.63
N SER A 277 -34.08 0.88 -16.47
CA SER A 277 -33.65 2.29 -16.51
C SER A 277 -33.61 2.82 -15.07
N PRO A 278 -32.50 3.42 -14.60
CA PRO A 278 -32.50 4.04 -13.28
C PRO A 278 -33.41 5.27 -13.26
N VAL A 279 -34.20 5.42 -12.20
CA VAL A 279 -35.15 6.54 -12.05
C VAL A 279 -34.91 7.36 -10.78
N GLU A 280 -34.32 6.78 -9.74
CA GLU A 280 -34.05 7.44 -8.47
C GLU A 280 -32.96 6.70 -7.69
N VAL A 281 -32.05 7.46 -7.06
CA VAL A 281 -31.09 6.93 -6.08
C VAL A 281 -31.70 7.07 -4.69
N LEU A 282 -31.79 5.96 -3.96
CA LEU A 282 -32.34 5.91 -2.61
C LEU A 282 -31.25 6.18 -1.59
N LYS A 283 -31.57 7.00 -0.59
CA LYS A 283 -30.65 7.39 0.50
C LYS A 283 -30.94 6.60 1.78
N ARG A 284 -29.92 6.40 2.62
CA ARG A 284 -30.09 5.96 4.01
C ARG A 284 -30.84 7.05 4.79
N ALA A 285 -31.66 6.63 5.75
CA ALA A 285 -32.39 7.57 6.59
C ALA A 285 -31.41 8.50 7.34
N ASN A 286 -31.65 9.82 7.27
CA ASN A 286 -30.86 10.86 7.95
C ASN A 286 -29.38 10.98 7.53
N GLU A 287 -28.97 10.36 6.42
CA GLU A 287 -27.59 10.42 5.91
C GLU A 287 -27.56 10.72 4.41
N ASN A 288 -26.55 11.46 3.92
CA ASN A 288 -26.33 11.63 2.48
C ASN A 288 -25.59 10.42 1.87
N ARG A 289 -26.05 9.19 2.15
CA ARG A 289 -25.40 7.92 1.80
C ARG A 289 -26.33 7.05 0.96
N VAL A 290 -25.82 6.43 -0.11
CA VAL A 290 -26.60 5.51 -0.94
C VAL A 290 -27.08 4.30 -0.12
N ASN A 291 -28.36 3.94 -0.28
CA ASN A 291 -28.96 2.72 0.26
C ASN A 291 -29.52 1.80 -0.84
N GLY A 292 -29.70 2.32 -2.05
CA GLY A 292 -30.22 1.55 -3.15
C GLY A 292 -30.49 2.41 -4.37
N ILE A 293 -31.03 1.76 -5.39
CA ILE A 293 -31.43 2.41 -6.63
C ILE A 293 -32.77 1.83 -7.08
N LYS A 294 -33.65 2.73 -7.53
CA LYS A 294 -34.93 2.39 -8.10
C LYS A 294 -34.80 2.39 -9.63
N TYR A 295 -35.34 1.35 -10.24
CA TYR A 295 -35.42 1.18 -11.68
C TYR A 295 -36.87 1.22 -12.14
N GLU A 296 -37.08 1.74 -13.35
CA GLU A 296 -38.26 1.40 -14.16
C GLU A 296 -37.92 0.19 -15.03
N ILE A 297 -38.85 -0.77 -15.10
CA ILE A 297 -38.77 -1.94 -15.97
C ILE A 297 -39.08 -1.51 -17.40
N ASN A 298 -38.21 -1.87 -18.33
CA ASN A 298 -38.39 -1.55 -19.75
C ASN A 298 -38.96 -2.74 -20.54
N ARG A 299 -39.55 -2.44 -21.69
CA ARG A 299 -39.73 -3.37 -22.81
C ARG A 299 -39.01 -2.84 -24.05
N LEU A 300 -38.73 -3.70 -25.02
CA LEU A 300 -38.13 -3.31 -26.28
C LEU A 300 -39.21 -3.09 -27.35
N GLU A 301 -39.16 -1.95 -28.05
CA GLU A 301 -40.05 -1.64 -29.19
C GLU A 301 -39.23 -1.20 -30.41
N GLY A 302 -39.78 -1.42 -31.60
CA GLY A 302 -39.15 -1.09 -32.89
C GLY A 302 -38.49 -2.28 -33.59
N PRO A 303 -37.88 -2.06 -34.77
CA PRO A 303 -37.28 -3.12 -35.57
C PRO A 303 -36.05 -3.70 -34.86
N LEU A 304 -35.75 -4.99 -35.11
CA LEU A 304 -34.73 -5.76 -34.38
C LEU A 304 -33.34 -5.09 -34.35
N ASP A 305 -32.98 -4.36 -35.41
CA ASP A 305 -31.71 -3.64 -35.59
C ASP A 305 -31.66 -2.26 -34.92
N ALA A 306 -32.82 -1.70 -34.52
CA ALA A 306 -32.92 -0.38 -33.90
C ALA A 306 -33.89 -0.35 -32.69
N ARG A 307 -34.03 -1.47 -31.98
CA ARG A 307 -34.89 -1.60 -30.78
C ARG A 307 -34.56 -0.52 -29.74
N LYS A 308 -35.61 0.14 -29.25
CA LYS A 308 -35.56 1.16 -28.19
C LYS A 308 -36.16 0.60 -26.91
N ALA A 309 -35.61 1.02 -25.77
CA ALA A 309 -36.17 0.73 -24.46
C ALA A 309 -37.30 1.72 -24.15
N ILE A 310 -38.46 1.20 -23.75
CA ILE A 310 -39.62 1.99 -23.34
C ILE A 310 -40.07 1.51 -21.97
N GLY A 311 -40.30 2.46 -21.06
CA GLY A 311 -40.77 2.20 -19.71
C GLY A 311 -42.14 1.51 -19.70
N THR A 312 -42.32 0.56 -18.79
CA THR A 312 -43.58 -0.17 -18.60
C THR A 312 -44.48 0.49 -17.55
N GLY A 313 -43.95 1.43 -16.75
CA GLY A 313 -44.61 1.94 -15.55
C GLY A 313 -44.44 1.05 -14.31
N GLU A 314 -43.82 -0.13 -14.44
CA GLU A 314 -43.47 -0.99 -13.30
C GLU A 314 -42.09 -0.63 -12.74
N PHE A 315 -41.95 -0.68 -11.41
CA PHE A 315 -40.72 -0.28 -10.72
C PHE A 315 -40.15 -1.40 -9.86
N GLU A 316 -38.82 -1.47 -9.80
CA GLU A 316 -38.06 -2.40 -8.98
C GLU A 316 -37.02 -1.63 -8.16
N THR A 317 -36.72 -2.05 -6.94
CA THR A 317 -35.65 -1.49 -6.12
C THR A 317 -34.54 -2.52 -5.93
N GLN A 318 -33.29 -2.07 -6.03
CA GLN A 318 -32.09 -2.84 -5.71
C GLN A 318 -31.36 -2.16 -4.56
N GLU A 319 -31.26 -2.85 -3.42
CA GLU A 319 -30.40 -2.43 -2.32
C GLU A 319 -28.93 -2.51 -2.75
N CYS A 320 -28.17 -1.45 -2.46
CA CYS A 320 -26.74 -1.37 -2.71
C CYS A 320 -26.14 -0.19 -1.96
N GLY A 321 -24.86 -0.25 -1.63
CA GLY A 321 -24.12 0.87 -1.04
C GLY A 321 -23.30 1.65 -2.05
N VAL A 322 -23.17 1.19 -3.30
CA VAL A 322 -22.33 1.85 -4.31
C VAL A 322 -23.01 1.80 -5.68
N ILE A 323 -23.00 2.92 -6.40
CA ILE A 323 -23.52 3.05 -7.75
C ILE A 323 -22.44 3.69 -8.63
N LEU A 324 -22.02 2.99 -9.69
CA LEU A 324 -21.01 3.44 -10.64
C LEU A 324 -21.62 3.63 -12.02
N THR A 325 -21.60 4.86 -12.54
CA THR A 325 -22.23 5.17 -13.84
C THR A 325 -21.25 5.02 -14.99
N SER A 326 -21.47 4.01 -15.83
CA SER A 326 -20.71 3.71 -17.05
C SER A 326 -21.59 3.90 -18.30
N ILE A 327 -22.27 5.04 -18.41
CA ILE A 327 -23.22 5.38 -19.48
C ILE A 327 -22.61 6.23 -20.62
N GLY A 328 -21.29 6.35 -20.64
CA GLY A 328 -20.51 7.02 -21.67
C GLY A 328 -20.00 8.40 -21.27
N TYR A 329 -19.10 8.93 -22.09
CA TYR A 329 -18.42 10.21 -21.87
C TYR A 329 -18.97 11.31 -22.79
N LYS A 330 -18.42 12.52 -22.62
CA LYS A 330 -18.61 13.68 -23.48
C LYS A 330 -17.31 14.50 -23.52
N SER A 331 -17.01 15.17 -24.63
CA SER A 331 -15.91 16.14 -24.66
C SER A 331 -16.31 17.45 -24.00
N ALA A 332 -15.34 18.16 -23.41
CA ALA A 332 -15.51 19.53 -22.96
C ALA A 332 -15.21 20.52 -24.10
N PRO A 333 -15.94 21.64 -24.22
CA PRO A 333 -15.62 22.68 -25.19
C PRO A 333 -14.32 23.41 -24.81
N ILE A 334 -13.58 23.85 -25.83
CA ILE A 334 -12.45 24.80 -25.69
C ILE A 334 -12.85 26.11 -26.34
N GLU A 335 -12.60 27.23 -25.66
CA GLU A 335 -12.91 28.57 -26.19
C GLU A 335 -12.22 28.80 -27.54
N GLY A 336 -12.98 29.32 -28.52
CA GLY A 336 -12.51 29.56 -29.88
C GLY A 336 -12.64 28.36 -30.83
N ILE A 337 -13.18 27.22 -30.39
CA ILE A 337 -13.44 26.04 -31.22
C ILE A 337 -14.97 25.81 -31.35
N PRO A 338 -15.51 25.59 -32.56
CA PRO A 338 -16.90 25.18 -32.74
C PRO A 338 -17.21 23.87 -31.99
N PHE A 339 -18.35 23.82 -31.30
CA PHE A 339 -18.69 22.67 -30.46
C PHE A 339 -20.18 22.32 -30.51
N ASP A 340 -20.51 21.08 -30.86
CA ASP A 340 -21.87 20.56 -30.75
C ASP A 340 -22.08 20.06 -29.31
N SER A 341 -22.71 20.89 -28.49
CA SER A 341 -23.00 20.57 -27.09
C SER A 341 -23.96 19.39 -26.92
N ARG A 342 -24.78 19.05 -27.93
CA ARG A 342 -25.72 17.92 -27.86
C ARG A 342 -25.02 16.60 -28.17
N GLN A 343 -24.18 16.57 -29.21
CA GLN A 343 -23.40 15.38 -29.57
C GLN A 343 -22.14 15.23 -28.72
N GLY A 344 -21.65 16.32 -28.12
CA GLY A 344 -20.47 16.35 -27.27
C GLY A 344 -19.17 16.20 -28.04
N ARG A 345 -19.08 16.80 -29.23
CA ARG A 345 -17.96 16.67 -30.15
C ARG A 345 -17.79 17.93 -31.00
N VAL A 346 -16.65 18.03 -31.67
CA VAL A 346 -16.39 19.11 -32.63
C VAL A 346 -17.05 18.77 -33.98
N PRO A 347 -17.90 19.65 -34.56
CA PRO A 347 -18.45 19.47 -35.90
C PRO A 347 -17.31 19.32 -36.91
N ASN A 348 -17.34 18.27 -37.74
CA ASN A 348 -16.28 18.01 -38.70
C ASN A 348 -16.74 17.21 -39.92
N TYR A 349 -15.97 17.30 -41.01
CA TYR A 349 -16.08 16.44 -42.19
C TYR A 349 -14.72 15.81 -42.49
N LEU A 350 -14.63 14.48 -42.44
CA LEU A 350 -13.37 13.73 -42.57
C LEU A 350 -12.24 14.25 -41.66
N GLY A 351 -12.61 14.78 -40.48
CA GLY A 351 -11.65 15.36 -39.53
C GLY A 351 -11.37 16.85 -39.71
N LYS A 352 -11.80 17.50 -40.79
CA LYS A 352 -11.73 18.98 -40.91
C LYS A 352 -12.78 19.63 -40.04
N VAL A 353 -12.39 20.57 -39.19
CA VAL A 353 -13.33 21.26 -38.29
C VAL A 353 -14.25 22.19 -39.10
N LEU A 354 -15.53 22.20 -38.74
CA LEU A 354 -16.55 23.03 -39.38
C LEU A 354 -17.04 24.12 -38.42
N ASP A 355 -17.21 25.33 -38.95
CA ASP A 355 -18.00 26.39 -38.32
C ASP A 355 -19.27 26.61 -39.17
N GLY A 356 -20.41 26.14 -38.65
CA GLY A 356 -21.64 26.03 -39.45
C GLY A 356 -21.47 25.06 -40.63
N LYS A 357 -21.35 25.61 -41.85
CA LYS A 357 -21.14 24.83 -43.09
C LYS A 357 -19.74 24.99 -43.67
N ASP A 358 -18.95 25.91 -43.13
CA ASP A 358 -17.66 26.29 -43.69
C ASP A 358 -16.54 25.52 -42.99
N GLU A 359 -15.53 25.09 -43.77
CA GLU A 359 -14.31 24.47 -43.23
C GLU A 359 -13.46 25.56 -42.56
N LEU A 360 -13.01 25.33 -41.33
CA LEU A 360 -12.02 26.19 -40.68
C LEU A 360 -10.61 25.84 -41.21
N PRO A 361 -9.93 26.75 -41.94
CA PRO A 361 -8.63 26.48 -42.51
C PRO A 361 -7.59 26.05 -41.47
N GLY A 362 -6.86 24.97 -41.75
CA GLY A 362 -5.82 24.44 -40.88
C GLY A 362 -6.29 23.86 -39.53
N MET A 363 -7.59 23.70 -39.31
CA MET A 363 -8.15 23.13 -38.07
C MET A 363 -8.68 21.71 -38.30
N TYR A 364 -8.15 20.74 -37.55
CA TYR A 364 -8.49 19.33 -37.68
C TYR A 364 -8.87 18.71 -36.33
N THR A 365 -9.52 17.56 -36.35
CA THR A 365 -9.85 16.76 -35.17
C THR A 365 -9.72 15.27 -35.44
N ALA A 366 -9.40 14.50 -34.40
CA ALA A 366 -9.30 13.04 -34.46
C ALA A 366 -9.77 12.38 -33.13
N GLY A 367 -10.05 11.09 -33.20
CA GLY A 367 -10.39 10.25 -32.06
C GLY A 367 -11.79 10.51 -31.50
N TRP A 368 -11.93 10.39 -30.18
CA TRP A 368 -13.23 10.54 -29.52
C TRP A 368 -13.82 11.95 -29.67
N LEU A 369 -12.98 12.98 -29.82
CA LEU A 369 -13.46 14.33 -30.09
C LEU A 369 -14.10 14.46 -31.49
N LYS A 370 -13.68 13.64 -32.45
CA LYS A 370 -14.22 13.59 -33.82
C LYS A 370 -15.46 12.68 -33.91
N ARG A 371 -15.35 11.47 -33.36
CA ARG A 371 -16.32 10.37 -33.58
C ARG A 371 -17.33 10.19 -32.44
N GLY A 372 -17.05 10.76 -31.27
CA GLY A 372 -17.71 10.42 -30.01
C GLY A 372 -16.98 9.29 -29.27
N PRO A 373 -17.24 9.11 -27.96
CA PRO A 373 -16.50 8.19 -27.09
C PRO A 373 -16.99 6.75 -27.22
N THR A 374 -16.82 6.19 -28.42
CA THR A 374 -17.16 4.81 -28.76
C THR A 374 -16.01 4.18 -29.53
N GLY A 375 -15.77 2.89 -29.27
CA GLY A 375 -14.73 2.12 -29.97
C GLY A 375 -13.48 1.88 -29.12
N VAL A 376 -12.66 0.96 -29.59
CA VAL A 376 -11.39 0.54 -28.98
C VAL A 376 -10.21 1.31 -29.61
N ILE A 377 -9.00 1.15 -29.06
CA ILE A 377 -7.78 1.81 -29.54
C ILE A 377 -7.57 1.61 -31.06
N VAL A 378 -7.84 0.41 -31.58
CA VAL A 378 -7.72 0.12 -33.02
C VAL A 378 -8.65 0.98 -33.87
N SER A 379 -9.89 1.21 -33.45
CA SER A 379 -10.79 2.11 -34.18
C SER A 379 -10.34 3.57 -34.12
N THR A 380 -9.76 3.99 -32.99
CA THR A 380 -9.14 5.32 -32.85
C THR A 380 -7.93 5.47 -33.77
N MET A 381 -7.11 4.42 -33.93
CA MET A 381 -5.98 4.40 -34.86
C MET A 381 -6.44 4.60 -36.30
N THR A 382 -7.43 3.85 -36.77
CA THR A 382 -7.95 3.99 -38.14
C THR A 382 -8.52 5.39 -38.40
N ASP A 383 -9.27 5.93 -37.44
CA ASP A 383 -9.81 7.30 -37.53
C ASP A 383 -8.70 8.37 -37.54
N ALA A 384 -7.65 8.19 -36.73
CA ALA A 384 -6.50 9.08 -36.70
C ALA A 384 -5.70 9.07 -38.00
N TYR A 385 -5.61 7.90 -38.66
CA TYR A 385 -4.99 7.77 -39.99
C TYR A 385 -5.83 8.46 -41.07
N GLU A 386 -7.16 8.35 -41.03
CA GLU A 386 -8.05 9.06 -41.97
C GLU A 386 -7.88 10.58 -41.87
N THR A 387 -7.80 11.12 -40.65
CA THR A 387 -7.54 12.55 -40.45
C THR A 387 -6.13 12.94 -40.93
N ALA A 388 -5.10 12.10 -40.69
CA ALA A 388 -3.75 12.35 -41.19
C ALA A 388 -3.69 12.39 -42.71
N ASP A 389 -4.34 11.44 -43.37
CA ASP A 389 -4.41 11.35 -44.84
C ASP A 389 -5.15 12.57 -45.40
N THR A 390 -6.19 13.05 -44.71
CA THR A 390 -6.90 14.29 -45.06
C THR A 390 -6.00 15.53 -44.98
N ILE A 391 -5.16 15.64 -43.95
CA ILE A 391 -4.17 16.74 -43.82
C ILE A 391 -3.19 16.69 -44.99
N VAL A 392 -2.70 15.50 -45.34
CA VAL A 392 -1.76 15.30 -46.47
C VAL A 392 -2.41 15.70 -47.79
N ASP A 393 -3.67 15.36 -48.01
CA ASP A 393 -4.39 15.73 -49.22
C ASP A 393 -4.61 17.24 -49.32
N ASP A 394 -4.89 17.91 -48.21
CA ASP A 394 -5.01 19.38 -48.18
C ASP A 394 -3.68 20.07 -48.49
N LEU A 395 -2.57 19.52 -47.99
CA LEU A 395 -1.22 20.00 -48.31
C LEU A 395 -0.88 19.82 -49.80
N LYS A 396 -1.16 18.64 -50.38
CA LYS A 396 -0.93 18.37 -51.80
C LYS A 396 -1.74 19.28 -52.72
N ASN A 397 -2.96 19.62 -52.31
CA ASN A 397 -3.87 20.48 -53.09
C ASN A 397 -3.69 21.98 -52.80
N GLY A 398 -2.73 22.38 -51.97
CA GLY A 398 -2.48 23.78 -51.64
C GLY A 398 -3.68 24.48 -50.98
N LYS A 399 -4.44 23.75 -50.14
CA LYS A 399 -5.57 24.31 -49.41
C LYS A 399 -5.09 25.39 -48.42
N PRO A 400 -5.91 26.43 -48.15
CA PRO A 400 -5.58 27.42 -47.14
C PRO A 400 -5.32 26.78 -45.77
N MET A 401 -4.24 27.21 -45.13
CA MET A 401 -3.81 26.79 -43.79
C MET A 401 -3.84 28.00 -42.84
N LEU A 402 -3.47 27.80 -41.57
CA LEU A 402 -3.25 28.91 -40.65
C LEU A 402 -2.06 29.77 -41.15
N ALA A 403 -2.08 31.07 -40.83
CA ALA A 403 -1.03 32.01 -41.19
C ALA A 403 -0.21 32.39 -39.94
N PRO A 404 0.78 31.57 -39.53
CA PRO A 404 1.53 31.81 -38.31
C PRO A 404 2.33 33.11 -38.38
N LYS A 405 2.36 33.85 -37.28
CA LYS A 405 3.14 35.08 -37.09
C LYS A 405 4.55 34.80 -36.56
N GLY A 406 4.77 33.63 -35.95
CA GLY A 406 6.05 33.22 -35.38
C GLY A 406 6.31 33.80 -33.98
N ASP A 407 5.35 33.67 -33.07
CA ASP A 407 5.54 34.06 -31.66
C ASP A 407 6.52 33.08 -30.95
N ASP A 408 7.21 33.54 -29.91
CA ASP A 408 8.07 32.64 -29.12
C ASP A 408 7.27 31.99 -27.97
N LEU A 409 6.86 30.74 -28.17
CA LEU A 409 6.18 29.95 -27.13
C LEU A 409 7.02 29.80 -25.86
N THR A 410 8.34 29.79 -25.97
CA THR A 410 9.25 29.69 -24.81
C THR A 410 9.12 30.91 -23.93
N LYS A 411 9.07 32.10 -24.54
CA LYS A 411 8.83 33.36 -23.84
C LYS A 411 7.47 33.35 -23.16
N LEU A 412 6.44 32.85 -23.84
CA LEU A 412 5.09 32.71 -23.26
C LEU A 412 5.09 31.77 -22.04
N PHE A 413 5.81 30.65 -22.10
CA PHE A 413 5.96 29.74 -20.97
C PHE A 413 6.65 30.43 -19.79
N GLN A 414 7.72 31.19 -20.03
CA GLN A 414 8.44 31.94 -18.99
C GLN A 414 7.58 33.02 -18.35
N GLU A 415 6.92 33.86 -19.15
CA GLU A 415 6.07 34.96 -18.67
C GLU A 415 4.89 34.45 -17.82
N ARG A 416 4.33 33.29 -18.19
CA ARG A 416 3.21 32.67 -17.46
C ARG A 416 3.63 31.63 -16.43
N GLN A 417 4.94 31.49 -16.19
CA GLN A 417 5.51 30.49 -15.27
C GLN A 417 5.01 29.06 -15.52
N ILE A 418 4.74 28.74 -16.79
CA ILE A 418 4.39 27.38 -17.21
C ILE A 418 5.69 26.58 -17.22
N ARG A 419 5.67 25.40 -16.61
CA ARG A 419 6.79 24.44 -16.64
C ARG A 419 6.38 23.24 -17.51
N PRO A 420 6.66 23.28 -18.83
CA PRO A 420 6.41 22.15 -19.69
C PRO A 420 7.26 20.95 -19.28
N VAL A 421 6.71 19.77 -19.43
CA VAL A 421 7.43 18.49 -19.29
C VAL A 421 7.76 17.99 -20.69
N SER A 422 9.06 17.89 -20.99
CA SER A 422 9.51 17.30 -22.26
C SER A 422 9.33 15.78 -22.25
N TYR A 423 9.38 15.13 -23.42
CA TYR A 423 9.30 13.67 -23.47
C TYR A 423 10.46 13.01 -22.71
N LEU A 424 11.66 13.60 -22.78
CA LEU A 424 12.83 13.14 -22.02
C LEU A 424 12.63 13.25 -20.51
N ASP A 425 11.95 14.30 -20.03
CA ASP A 425 11.62 14.44 -18.61
C ASP A 425 10.53 13.44 -18.20
N TRP A 426 9.55 13.17 -19.07
CA TRP A 426 8.58 12.08 -18.88
C TRP A 426 9.28 10.72 -18.72
N LYS A 427 10.27 10.38 -19.57
CA LYS A 427 11.01 9.11 -19.44
C LYS A 427 11.76 9.00 -18.11
N LYS A 428 12.14 10.11 -17.46
CA LYS A 428 12.69 10.08 -16.09
C LYS A 428 11.63 9.74 -15.04
N ILE A 429 10.40 10.26 -15.20
CA ILE A 429 9.26 9.92 -14.34
C ILE A 429 8.95 8.42 -14.50
N GLU A 430 8.80 7.95 -15.73
CA GLU A 430 8.52 6.55 -16.04
C GLU A 430 9.60 5.61 -15.48
N ALA A 431 10.89 5.94 -15.65
CA ALA A 431 11.99 5.16 -15.09
C ALA A 431 11.93 5.11 -13.55
N ALA A 432 11.53 6.19 -12.88
CA ALA A 432 11.37 6.21 -11.43
C ALA A 432 10.18 5.35 -10.98
N GLU A 433 9.08 5.35 -11.73
CA GLU A 433 7.91 4.47 -11.48
C GLU A 433 8.29 2.99 -11.60
N PHE A 434 8.96 2.59 -12.68
CA PHE A 434 9.42 1.22 -12.87
C PHE A 434 10.43 0.79 -11.79
N ALA A 435 11.41 1.64 -11.47
CA ALA A 435 12.38 1.34 -10.43
C ALA A 435 11.72 1.14 -9.05
N MET A 436 10.61 1.82 -8.77
CA MET A 436 9.85 1.62 -7.54
C MET A 436 9.14 0.26 -7.52
N GLY A 437 8.52 -0.14 -8.63
CA GLY A 437 7.92 -1.47 -8.79
C GLY A 437 8.94 -2.59 -8.66
N GLU A 438 10.06 -2.50 -9.39
CA GLU A 438 11.15 -3.48 -9.33
C GLU A 438 11.75 -3.60 -7.92
N LYS A 439 11.90 -2.48 -7.20
CA LYS A 439 12.39 -2.48 -5.81
C LYS A 439 11.44 -3.26 -4.90
N LEU A 440 10.13 -3.12 -5.07
CA LEU A 440 9.13 -3.84 -4.28
C LEU A 440 9.17 -5.35 -4.57
N ASP A 441 9.21 -5.74 -5.85
CA ASP A 441 9.32 -7.15 -6.25
C ASP A 441 10.61 -7.78 -5.72
N GLN A 442 11.73 -7.06 -5.83
CA GLN A 442 13.02 -7.51 -5.31
C GLN A 442 13.01 -7.69 -3.79
N GLN A 443 12.33 -6.82 -3.04
CA GLN A 443 12.18 -6.93 -1.59
C GLN A 443 11.39 -8.17 -1.19
N LEU A 444 10.34 -8.50 -1.93
CA LEU A 444 9.57 -9.72 -1.70
C LEU A 444 10.38 -10.96 -2.07
N ASP A 445 11.09 -10.97 -3.20
CA ASP A 445 11.96 -12.08 -3.59
C ASP A 445 13.12 -12.32 -2.62
N ASN A 446 13.63 -11.28 -1.95
CA ASN A 446 14.64 -11.44 -0.91
C ASN A 446 14.20 -12.37 0.23
N LEU A 447 12.90 -12.45 0.54
CA LEU A 447 12.37 -13.38 1.53
C LEU A 447 12.67 -14.84 1.17
N LYS A 448 12.55 -15.20 -0.12
CA LYS A 448 12.85 -16.56 -0.60
C LYS A 448 14.34 -16.90 -0.54
N LEU A 449 15.18 -15.87 -0.62
CA LEU A 449 16.64 -16.00 -0.62
C LEU A 449 17.25 -15.94 0.79
N TYR A 450 16.43 -15.63 1.81
CA TYR A 450 16.90 -15.46 3.16
C TYR A 450 17.47 -16.76 3.73
N LYS A 451 18.61 -16.65 4.42
CA LYS A 451 19.26 -17.74 5.14
C LYS A 451 19.74 -17.20 6.48
N TYR A 452 19.24 -17.81 7.56
CA TYR A 452 19.69 -17.49 8.91
C TYR A 452 21.20 -17.70 9.05
N SER A 453 21.85 -16.75 9.74
CA SER A 453 23.26 -16.79 10.04
C SER A 453 23.49 -16.26 11.45
N SER A 454 24.08 -17.09 12.31
CA SER A 454 24.51 -16.67 13.64
C SER A 454 25.86 -17.27 14.01
N ILE A 455 26.60 -16.53 14.84
CA ILE A 455 27.88 -16.96 15.40
C ILE A 455 27.75 -16.89 16.92
N ASP A 456 27.74 -18.05 17.56
CA ASP A 456 27.74 -18.17 19.01
C ASP A 456 29.11 -18.56 19.54
N ARG A 457 29.71 -17.69 20.36
CA ARG A 457 30.99 -17.91 21.03
C ARG A 457 30.86 -18.20 22.52
N SER A 458 29.66 -18.25 23.09
CA SER A 458 29.46 -18.56 24.49
C SER A 458 30.06 -19.93 24.82
N LEU A 459 30.90 -19.95 25.85
CA LEU A 459 31.47 -21.19 26.36
C LEU A 459 30.38 -22.02 27.05
N LEU A 460 29.45 -21.38 27.74
CA LEU A 460 28.37 -22.05 28.45
C LEU A 460 27.38 -22.69 27.47
N SER A 461 26.99 -21.97 26.41
CA SER A 461 26.20 -22.52 25.30
C SER A 461 26.91 -23.72 24.68
N LYS A 462 28.17 -23.53 24.27
CA LYS A 462 28.94 -24.53 23.52
C LYS A 462 29.18 -25.83 24.29
N TYR A 463 29.53 -25.75 25.58
CA TYR A 463 29.97 -26.90 26.36
C TYR A 463 28.90 -27.47 27.31
N VAL A 464 27.82 -26.73 27.60
CA VAL A 464 26.80 -27.16 28.56
C VAL A 464 25.41 -27.13 27.93
N LEU A 465 24.91 -25.94 27.59
CA LEU A 465 23.48 -25.78 27.27
C LEU A 465 23.09 -26.38 25.92
N ARG A 466 24.01 -26.45 24.96
CA ARG A 466 23.74 -27.12 23.68
C ARG A 466 23.28 -28.57 23.89
N HIS A 467 23.90 -29.30 24.79
CA HIS A 467 23.50 -30.69 25.08
C HIS A 467 22.11 -30.76 25.71
N TYR A 468 21.78 -29.80 26.57
CA TYR A 468 20.45 -29.66 27.15
C TYR A 468 19.41 -29.36 26.06
N TRP A 469 19.62 -28.37 25.19
CA TRP A 469 18.67 -28.02 24.12
C TRP A 469 18.51 -29.13 23.07
N ASP A 470 19.59 -29.83 22.72
CA ASP A 470 19.58 -30.97 21.78
C ASP A 470 18.82 -32.18 22.37
N LEU A 471 18.76 -32.30 23.70
CA LEU A 471 17.87 -33.24 24.38
C LEU A 471 16.42 -32.71 24.39
N SER A 472 16.24 -31.43 24.75
CA SER A 472 14.93 -30.80 24.90
C SER A 472 14.09 -30.85 23.62
N VAL A 473 14.69 -30.61 22.46
CA VAL A 473 13.97 -30.65 21.17
C VAL A 473 13.26 -31.98 20.91
N LYS A 474 13.75 -33.10 21.48
CA LYS A 474 13.16 -34.43 21.27
C LYS A 474 11.79 -34.59 21.93
N PHE A 475 11.46 -33.77 22.93
CA PHE A 475 10.14 -33.78 23.58
C PHE A 475 9.05 -33.08 22.76
N PHE A 476 9.43 -32.31 21.74
CA PHE A 476 8.49 -31.61 20.88
C PHE A 476 8.06 -32.50 19.71
N PRO A 477 6.75 -32.63 19.43
CA PRO A 477 6.26 -33.48 18.36
C PRO A 477 6.57 -32.85 16.99
N LEU A 478 6.79 -33.68 15.97
CA LEU A 478 7.20 -33.24 14.63
C LEU A 478 6.15 -32.39 13.89
N ASN A 479 4.89 -32.42 14.32
CA ASN A 479 3.82 -31.59 13.78
C ASN A 479 3.72 -30.19 14.41
N MET A 480 4.48 -29.94 15.49
CA MET A 480 4.52 -28.64 16.16
C MET A 480 5.43 -27.69 15.40
N ALA A 481 4.87 -26.58 14.93
CA ALA A 481 5.59 -25.54 14.22
C ALA A 481 6.59 -24.82 15.14
N PRO A 482 7.79 -24.44 14.64
CA PRO A 482 8.77 -23.66 15.41
C PRO A 482 8.16 -22.40 16.05
N ASN A 483 7.44 -21.59 15.28
CA ASN A 483 6.81 -20.35 15.79
C ASN A 483 5.82 -20.61 16.94
N LEU A 484 5.17 -21.78 16.97
CA LEU A 484 4.29 -22.15 18.08
C LEU A 484 5.09 -22.48 19.35
N ILE A 485 6.29 -23.04 19.21
CA ILE A 485 7.23 -23.24 20.32
C ILE A 485 7.63 -21.87 20.87
N THR A 486 8.12 -20.96 20.03
CA THR A 486 8.47 -19.58 20.42
C THR A 486 7.32 -18.89 21.17
N LEU A 487 6.11 -18.92 20.59
CA LEU A 487 4.92 -18.31 21.19
C LEU A 487 4.58 -18.92 22.55
N THR A 488 4.71 -20.24 22.69
CA THR A 488 4.48 -20.93 23.96
C THR A 488 5.50 -20.51 25.02
N GLY A 489 6.77 -20.34 24.62
CA GLY A 489 7.82 -19.76 25.46
C GLY A 489 7.40 -18.39 26.00
N LEU A 490 6.99 -17.48 25.11
CA LEU A 490 6.55 -16.12 25.47
C LEU A 490 5.37 -16.11 26.45
N LEU A 491 4.44 -17.07 26.35
CA LEU A 491 3.30 -17.18 27.26
C LEU A 491 3.73 -17.41 28.73
N PHE A 492 4.84 -18.10 28.99
CA PHE A 492 5.36 -18.23 30.37
C PHE A 492 5.80 -16.90 30.95
N MET A 493 6.34 -16.01 30.11
CA MET A 493 6.78 -14.68 30.53
C MET A 493 5.59 -13.75 30.73
N ILE A 494 4.58 -13.82 29.86
CA ILE A 494 3.30 -13.10 30.04
C ILE A 494 2.62 -13.53 31.34
N PHE A 495 2.62 -14.83 31.65
CA PHE A 495 2.09 -15.34 32.91
C PHE A 495 2.81 -14.73 34.12
N ASN A 496 4.15 -14.70 34.13
CA ASN A 496 4.91 -14.08 35.21
C ASN A 496 4.69 -12.57 35.31
N ILE A 497 4.49 -11.86 34.20
CA ILE A 497 4.07 -10.45 34.23
C ILE A 497 2.72 -10.31 34.93
N GLY A 498 1.75 -11.17 34.63
CA GLY A 498 0.48 -11.22 35.35
C GLY A 498 0.66 -11.42 36.86
N LEU A 499 1.58 -12.30 37.26
CA LEU A 499 1.91 -12.50 38.67
C LEU A 499 2.54 -11.27 39.33
N VAL A 500 3.39 -10.50 38.63
CA VAL A 500 3.92 -9.22 39.13
C VAL A 500 2.76 -8.28 39.48
N PHE A 501 1.81 -8.07 38.58
CA PHE A 501 0.66 -7.20 38.83
C PHE A 501 -0.26 -7.67 39.97
N ILE A 502 -0.30 -8.98 40.25
CA ILE A 502 -1.16 -9.55 41.30
C ILE A 502 -0.48 -9.52 42.67
N TYR A 503 0.81 -9.89 42.74
CA TYR A 503 1.49 -10.17 44.01
C TYR A 503 2.49 -9.09 44.44
N THR A 504 2.97 -8.26 43.52
CA THR A 504 3.97 -7.20 43.79
C THR A 504 3.75 -6.04 42.80
N PRO A 505 2.58 -5.38 42.85
CA PRO A 505 2.21 -4.34 41.90
C PRO A 505 3.12 -3.10 41.99
N THR A 506 3.74 -2.81 43.13
CA THR A 506 4.72 -1.73 43.25
C THR A 506 6.12 -2.17 42.81
N MET A 507 6.37 -3.49 42.72
CA MET A 507 7.68 -4.07 42.40
C MET A 507 8.80 -3.67 43.39
N GLU A 508 8.43 -3.25 44.59
CA GLU A 508 9.36 -2.82 45.63
C GLU A 508 9.58 -3.92 46.64
N ALA A 509 10.68 -3.85 47.40
CA ALA A 509 10.88 -4.88 48.42
C ALA A 509 9.78 -4.84 49.50
N VAL A 510 9.19 -3.67 49.79
CA VAL A 510 8.12 -3.52 50.81
C VAL A 510 6.84 -4.28 50.47
N ASP A 511 6.56 -4.54 49.20
CA ASP A 511 5.41 -5.31 48.73
C ASP A 511 5.80 -6.71 48.23
N ALA A 512 6.92 -7.24 48.75
CA ALA A 512 7.45 -8.53 48.34
C ALA A 512 6.39 -9.64 48.40
N GLY A 513 6.15 -10.26 47.24
CA GLY A 513 5.29 -11.43 47.13
C GLY A 513 5.88 -12.68 47.81
N PRO A 514 5.12 -13.78 47.87
CA PRO A 514 5.56 -15.03 48.49
C PRO A 514 6.76 -15.64 47.75
N SER A 515 7.66 -16.34 48.45
CA SER A 515 8.91 -16.91 47.89
C SER A 515 8.73 -17.69 46.58
N TRP A 516 7.63 -18.44 46.44
CA TRP A 516 7.36 -19.23 45.23
C TRP A 516 7.20 -18.36 43.97
N LEU A 517 6.82 -17.10 44.12
CA LEU A 517 6.70 -16.13 43.03
C LEU A 517 8.03 -15.99 42.28
N TYR A 518 9.13 -15.80 43.02
CA TYR A 518 10.45 -15.62 42.42
C TYR A 518 11.01 -16.93 41.84
N TYR A 519 10.63 -18.09 42.39
CA TYR A 519 10.90 -19.37 41.73
C TYR A 519 10.12 -19.52 40.43
N SER A 520 8.89 -19.01 40.35
CA SER A 520 8.12 -18.92 39.10
C SER A 520 8.82 -18.01 38.08
N PHE A 521 9.41 -16.90 38.53
CA PHE A 521 10.20 -16.00 37.66
C PHE A 521 11.40 -16.73 37.03
N ALA A 522 12.16 -17.47 37.85
CA ALA A 522 13.27 -18.32 37.38
C ALA A 522 12.79 -19.38 36.38
N LEU A 523 11.73 -20.11 36.73
CA LEU A 523 11.19 -21.18 35.89
C LEU A 523 10.68 -20.63 34.55
N GLY A 524 9.91 -19.54 34.56
CA GLY A 524 9.36 -18.95 33.34
C GLY A 524 10.43 -18.42 32.41
N LEU A 525 11.46 -17.73 32.93
CA LEU A 525 12.58 -17.26 32.11
C LEU A 525 13.40 -18.43 31.54
N TRP A 526 13.65 -19.46 32.35
CA TRP A 526 14.35 -20.67 31.89
C TRP A 526 13.57 -21.42 30.81
N LEU A 527 12.25 -21.56 30.97
CA LEU A 527 11.39 -22.17 29.97
C LEU A 527 11.34 -21.33 28.70
N TYR A 528 11.22 -20.00 28.79
CA TYR A 528 11.31 -19.12 27.62
C TYR A 528 12.60 -19.38 26.85
N SER A 529 13.76 -19.26 27.51
CA SER A 529 15.08 -19.46 26.90
C SER A 529 15.24 -20.87 26.30
N THR A 530 14.65 -21.87 26.94
CA THR A 530 14.63 -23.23 26.41
C THR A 530 13.84 -23.31 25.10
N PHE A 531 12.64 -22.71 25.04
CA PHE A 531 11.75 -22.80 23.90
C PHE A 531 12.28 -22.01 22.70
N ASP A 532 12.79 -20.79 22.95
CA ASP A 532 13.55 -19.96 22.01
C ASP A 532 14.71 -20.77 21.37
N ASN A 533 15.61 -21.33 22.17
CA ASN A 533 16.72 -22.12 21.62
C ASN A 533 16.30 -23.42 20.92
N VAL A 534 15.11 -23.95 21.22
CA VAL A 534 14.60 -25.18 20.62
C VAL A 534 13.90 -24.93 19.29
N ASP A 535 13.31 -23.76 19.05
CA ASP A 535 12.51 -23.52 17.84
C ASP A 535 13.34 -23.66 16.55
N GLY A 536 14.57 -23.16 16.50
CA GLY A 536 15.44 -23.24 15.35
C GLY A 536 15.98 -24.66 15.16
N ARG A 537 16.13 -25.41 16.27
CA ARG A 537 16.46 -26.84 16.22
C ARG A 537 15.30 -27.64 15.65
N GLN A 538 14.07 -27.32 16.07
CA GLN A 538 12.87 -27.91 15.53
C GLN A 538 12.74 -27.57 14.04
N ALA A 539 12.94 -26.32 13.63
CA ALA A 539 12.86 -25.88 12.24
C ALA A 539 13.83 -26.66 11.34
N ARG A 540 15.06 -26.91 11.81
CA ARG A 540 16.03 -27.77 11.12
C ARG A 540 15.60 -29.23 11.09
N ARG A 541 15.03 -29.75 12.18
CA ARG A 541 14.53 -31.13 12.30
C ARG A 541 13.32 -31.40 11.40
N THR A 542 12.47 -30.41 11.17
CA THR A 542 11.24 -30.53 10.36
C THR A 542 11.40 -29.97 8.94
N GLY A 543 12.55 -29.39 8.59
CA GLY A 543 12.77 -28.78 7.28
C GLY A 543 11.95 -27.50 7.03
N THR A 544 11.52 -26.82 8.10
CA THR A 544 10.62 -25.65 8.02
C THR A 544 11.30 -24.33 8.39
N SER A 545 12.62 -24.22 8.23
CA SER A 545 13.34 -22.96 8.39
C SER A 545 12.86 -21.93 7.36
N SER A 546 12.52 -20.73 7.82
CA SER A 546 11.98 -19.67 6.96
C SER A 546 12.33 -18.28 7.53
N PRO A 547 12.32 -17.22 6.69
CA PRO A 547 12.43 -15.84 7.18
C PRO A 547 11.29 -15.45 8.15
N LEU A 548 10.13 -16.09 8.04
CA LEU A 548 9.04 -15.89 8.99
C LEU A 548 9.44 -16.34 10.40
N GLY A 549 10.17 -17.46 10.49
CA GLY A 549 10.68 -17.97 11.76
C GLY A 549 11.53 -16.93 12.48
N GLU A 550 12.47 -16.33 11.76
CA GLU A 550 13.31 -15.24 12.28
C GLU A 550 12.50 -14.04 12.79
N LEU A 551 11.57 -13.55 11.97
CA LEU A 551 10.76 -12.39 12.34
C LEU A 551 9.91 -12.67 13.58
N PHE A 552 9.39 -13.88 13.68
CA PHE A 552 8.53 -14.31 14.77
C PHE A 552 9.34 -14.47 16.06
N ASP A 553 10.47 -15.16 15.97
CA ASP A 553 11.39 -15.43 17.07
C ASP A 553 11.98 -14.15 17.67
N HIS A 554 12.72 -13.39 16.85
CA HIS A 554 13.33 -12.13 17.31
C HIS A 554 12.27 -11.08 17.69
N GLY A 555 11.06 -11.17 17.12
CA GLY A 555 9.91 -10.35 17.53
C GLY A 555 9.42 -10.68 18.94
N CYS A 556 9.37 -11.97 19.30
CA CYS A 556 9.07 -12.42 20.66
C CYS A 556 10.18 -12.03 21.63
N ASP A 557 11.45 -12.17 21.23
CA ASP A 557 12.60 -11.75 22.04
C ASP A 557 12.58 -10.27 22.37
N ALA A 558 12.19 -9.43 21.41
CA ALA A 558 12.08 -8.00 21.64
C ALA A 558 11.03 -7.67 22.73
N LEU A 559 9.91 -8.38 22.76
CA LEU A 559 8.90 -8.23 23.83
C LEU A 559 9.40 -8.82 25.15
N ASN A 560 10.02 -10.00 25.09
CA ASN A 560 10.55 -10.67 26.26
C ASN A 560 11.65 -9.85 26.95
N CYS A 561 12.46 -9.11 26.19
CA CYS A 561 13.45 -8.18 26.73
C CYS A 561 12.79 -7.19 27.73
N SER A 562 11.66 -6.61 27.36
CA SER A 562 10.88 -5.73 28.25
C SER A 562 10.27 -6.49 29.42
N PHE A 563 9.70 -7.67 29.20
CA PHE A 563 9.08 -8.47 30.27
C PHE A 563 10.10 -8.93 31.31
N ALA A 564 11.25 -9.43 30.86
CA ALA A 564 12.35 -9.83 31.72
C ALA A 564 12.86 -8.65 32.56
N ALA A 565 12.96 -7.44 31.99
CA ALA A 565 13.37 -6.25 32.73
C ALA A 565 12.36 -5.82 33.82
N ILE A 566 11.05 -5.97 33.57
CA ILE A 566 10.00 -5.74 34.57
C ILE A 566 10.12 -6.75 35.72
N ILE A 567 10.23 -8.04 35.38
CA ILE A 567 10.38 -9.12 36.37
C ILE A 567 11.67 -8.97 37.17
N GLN A 568 12.77 -8.57 36.52
CA GLN A 568 14.04 -8.24 37.16
C GLN A 568 13.92 -7.10 38.16
N THR A 569 13.21 -6.03 37.79
CA THR A 569 12.97 -4.89 38.67
C THR A 569 12.20 -5.31 39.93
N SER A 570 11.18 -6.16 39.76
CA SER A 570 10.41 -6.73 40.87
C SER A 570 11.24 -7.66 41.77
N ALA A 571 12.02 -8.57 41.20
CA ALA A 571 12.83 -9.50 41.99
C ALA A 571 13.95 -8.82 42.78
N LEU A 572 14.47 -7.69 42.31
CA LEU A 572 15.41 -6.84 43.03
C LEU A 572 14.73 -5.90 44.04
N GLY A 573 13.40 -5.77 43.98
CA GLY A 573 12.64 -4.87 44.84
C GLY A 573 12.96 -3.39 44.58
N VAL A 574 13.29 -3.02 43.33
CA VAL A 574 13.70 -1.66 42.94
C VAL A 574 12.66 -0.97 42.05
N GLY A 575 11.40 -1.42 42.14
CA GLY A 575 10.23 -0.76 41.56
C GLY A 575 10.16 0.72 41.93
N HIS A 576 9.63 1.54 41.03
CA HIS A 576 9.47 2.98 41.23
C HIS A 576 10.76 3.77 41.57
N THR A 577 11.95 3.16 41.42
CA THR A 577 13.24 3.83 41.65
C THR A 577 13.99 4.16 40.36
N LYS A 578 14.99 5.05 40.45
CA LYS A 578 15.93 5.33 39.34
C LYS A 578 16.69 4.08 38.89
N GLN A 579 16.95 3.14 39.78
CA GLN A 579 17.60 1.87 39.47
C GLN A 579 16.72 1.02 38.51
N GLY A 580 15.42 0.89 38.78
CA GLY A 580 14.48 0.24 37.87
C GLY A 580 14.41 0.93 36.50
N VAL A 581 14.46 2.27 36.49
CA VAL A 581 14.49 3.05 35.24
C VAL A 581 15.71 2.70 34.38
N ILE A 582 16.88 2.58 35.02
CA ILE A 582 18.16 2.27 34.36
C ILE A 582 18.18 0.82 33.85
N ILE A 583 17.72 -0.15 34.64
CA ILE A 583 17.67 -1.58 34.24
C ILE A 583 16.89 -1.73 32.93
N TYR A 584 15.69 -1.16 32.88
CA TYR A 584 14.82 -1.24 31.71
C TYR A 584 15.43 -0.54 30.47
N ALA A 585 16.07 0.62 30.68
CA ALA A 585 16.75 1.33 29.60
C ALA A 585 17.93 0.53 29.04
N ILE A 586 18.76 -0.08 29.90
CA ILE A 586 19.90 -0.91 29.47
C ILE A 586 19.40 -2.13 28.70
N ALA A 587 18.37 -2.83 29.20
CA ALA A 587 17.84 -4.02 28.55
C ALA A 587 17.37 -3.71 27.11
N THR A 588 16.49 -2.71 26.96
CA THR A 588 15.93 -2.34 25.66
C THR A 588 17.00 -1.74 24.72
N ALA A 589 17.91 -0.91 25.22
CA ALA A 589 19.02 -0.39 24.42
C ALA A 589 19.96 -1.51 23.94
N GLY A 590 20.28 -2.47 24.83
CA GLY A 590 21.12 -3.61 24.53
C GLY A 590 20.56 -4.47 23.41
N PHE A 591 19.29 -4.86 23.52
CA PHE A 591 18.63 -5.65 22.48
C PHE A 591 18.56 -4.90 21.14
N TYR A 592 18.20 -3.61 21.16
CA TYR A 592 18.16 -2.79 19.94
C TYR A 592 19.51 -2.74 19.22
N LEU A 593 20.60 -2.52 19.96
CA LEU A 593 21.94 -2.44 19.37
C LEU A 593 22.35 -3.76 18.70
N SER A 594 21.99 -4.90 19.29
CA SER A 594 22.18 -6.21 18.65
C SER A 594 21.32 -6.39 17.40
N THR A 595 20.06 -5.93 17.42
CA THR A 595 19.19 -5.96 16.23
C THR A 595 19.76 -5.11 15.08
N ILE A 596 20.30 -3.92 15.40
CA ILE A 596 20.93 -3.03 14.40
C ILE A 596 22.26 -3.61 13.92
N GLU A 597 23.07 -4.18 14.82
CA GLU A 597 24.28 -4.90 14.44
C GLU A 597 23.94 -5.96 13.39
N GLU A 598 22.98 -6.84 13.68
CA GLU A 598 22.52 -7.88 12.77
C GLU A 598 21.99 -7.32 11.44
N PHE A 599 21.21 -6.24 11.48
CA PHE A 599 20.75 -5.57 10.25
C PHE A 599 21.92 -5.16 9.34
N HIS A 600 23.02 -4.67 9.92
CA HIS A 600 24.20 -4.27 9.17
C HIS A 600 25.12 -5.43 8.77
N THR A 601 25.39 -6.37 9.66
CA THR A 601 26.32 -7.49 9.43
C THR A 601 25.67 -8.61 8.61
N GLY A 602 24.35 -8.78 8.74
CA GLY A 602 23.60 -9.93 8.26
C GLY A 602 23.89 -11.22 9.02
N THR A 603 24.40 -11.11 10.25
CA THR A 603 24.69 -12.25 11.11
C THR A 603 24.56 -11.83 12.57
N LEU A 604 23.74 -12.55 13.33
CA LEU A 604 23.66 -12.38 14.78
C LEU A 604 24.96 -12.84 15.43
N TYR A 605 25.64 -11.95 16.14
CA TYR A 605 26.89 -12.26 16.81
C TYR A 605 26.68 -12.32 18.33
N LEU A 606 26.87 -13.49 18.91
CA LEU A 606 26.82 -13.72 20.34
C LEU A 606 28.26 -13.90 20.86
N GLY A 607 28.70 -12.93 21.66
CA GLY A 607 30.04 -12.92 22.26
C GLY A 607 30.25 -14.04 23.28
N TYR A 608 31.48 -14.14 23.80
CA TYR A 608 31.84 -15.13 24.84
C TYR A 608 31.03 -15.00 26.11
N VAL A 609 30.60 -13.78 26.42
CA VAL A 609 29.62 -13.46 27.46
C VAL A 609 28.54 -12.64 26.76
N ASN A 610 27.32 -13.14 26.76
CA ASN A 610 26.18 -12.50 26.13
C ASN A 610 24.93 -12.61 27.01
N VAL A 611 24.00 -11.69 26.79
CA VAL A 611 22.76 -11.64 27.58
C VAL A 611 21.87 -12.88 27.34
N PRO A 612 21.65 -13.36 26.10
CA PRO A 612 20.79 -14.52 25.85
C PRO A 612 21.23 -15.81 26.55
N THR A 613 22.53 -15.97 26.83
CA THR A 613 23.08 -17.17 27.49
C THR A 613 23.47 -16.92 28.95
N GLU A 614 24.58 -16.23 29.19
CA GLU A 614 25.10 -15.99 30.54
C GLU A 614 24.18 -15.07 31.35
N GLY A 615 23.61 -14.05 30.69
CA GLY A 615 22.66 -13.13 31.31
C GLY A 615 21.40 -13.83 31.81
N VAL A 616 20.80 -14.71 31.00
CA VAL A 616 19.64 -15.52 31.41
C VAL A 616 19.96 -16.39 32.61
N CYS A 617 21.11 -17.06 32.62
CA CYS A 617 21.54 -17.88 33.76
C CYS A 617 21.71 -17.02 35.02
N LEU A 618 22.35 -15.86 34.90
CA LEU A 618 22.53 -14.90 35.99
C LEU A 618 21.18 -14.42 36.54
N LEU A 619 20.22 -14.09 35.67
CA LEU A 619 18.88 -13.68 36.07
C LEU A 619 18.12 -14.82 36.78
N CYS A 620 18.21 -16.05 36.30
CA CYS A 620 17.59 -17.20 36.97
C CYS A 620 18.17 -17.41 38.38
N ILE A 621 19.50 -17.32 38.53
CA ILE A 621 20.17 -17.40 39.84
C ILE A 621 19.70 -16.27 40.75
N MET A 622 19.62 -15.04 40.23
CA MET A 622 19.13 -13.87 40.95
C MET A 622 17.69 -14.07 41.44
N TYR A 623 16.80 -14.58 40.59
CA TYR A 623 15.41 -14.89 40.96
C TYR A 623 15.32 -15.97 42.05
N ILE A 624 16.11 -17.04 41.94
CA ILE A 624 16.18 -18.07 42.97
C ILE A 624 16.68 -17.47 44.30
N PHE A 625 17.69 -16.60 44.24
CA PHE A 625 18.22 -15.90 45.41
C PHE A 625 17.17 -15.01 46.08
N SER A 626 16.40 -14.24 45.30
CA SER A 626 15.24 -13.49 45.80
C SER A 626 14.16 -14.40 46.39
N GLY A 627 13.97 -15.62 45.86
CA GLY A 627 13.03 -16.59 46.43
C GLY A 627 13.46 -17.11 47.80
N ILE A 628 14.76 -17.35 47.99
CA ILE A 628 15.33 -17.86 49.24
C ILE A 628 15.35 -16.78 50.34
N TYR A 629 15.83 -15.58 50.01
CA TYR A 629 16.11 -14.53 51.00
C TYR A 629 15.11 -13.37 50.99
N GLY A 630 14.19 -13.34 50.02
CA GLY A 630 13.32 -12.19 49.74
C GLY A 630 14.05 -11.08 48.98
N PRO A 631 13.33 -10.19 48.26
CA PRO A 631 13.93 -9.07 47.53
C PRO A 631 14.73 -8.09 48.39
N HIS A 632 14.40 -7.97 49.69
CA HIS A 632 15.10 -7.08 50.62
C HIS A 632 16.60 -7.36 50.75
N ILE A 633 17.04 -8.59 50.46
CA ILE A 633 18.47 -8.95 50.48
C ILE A 633 19.28 -8.06 49.53
N TRP A 634 18.68 -7.65 48.41
CA TRP A 634 19.35 -6.82 47.41
C TRP A 634 19.58 -5.39 47.89
N GLN A 635 18.79 -4.92 48.85
CA GLN A 635 18.90 -3.58 49.45
C GLN A 635 19.79 -3.57 50.70
N THR A 636 20.29 -4.73 51.11
CA THR A 636 21.09 -4.87 52.32
C THR A 636 22.50 -4.31 52.07
N PRO A 637 23.02 -3.40 52.91
CA PRO A 637 24.36 -2.84 52.77
C PRO A 637 25.45 -3.89 52.89
N LEU A 638 26.51 -3.78 52.08
CA LEU A 638 27.57 -4.80 52.01
C LEU A 638 28.34 -4.98 53.32
N ASN A 639 28.52 -3.91 54.11
CA ASN A 639 29.19 -3.97 55.42
C ASN A 639 28.44 -4.82 56.46
N THR A 640 27.18 -5.18 56.20
CA THR A 640 26.42 -6.13 57.03
C THR A 640 26.63 -7.58 56.61
N MET A 641 27.18 -7.82 55.41
CA MET A 641 27.41 -9.15 54.84
C MET A 641 28.90 -9.56 54.85
N PHE A 642 29.81 -8.60 54.74
CA PHE A 642 31.25 -8.86 54.60
C PHE A 642 32.08 -7.93 55.50
N ASP A 643 33.05 -8.52 56.21
CA ASP A 643 34.03 -7.79 57.01
C ASP A 643 35.19 -7.26 56.15
N ASN A 644 35.82 -6.16 56.59
CA ASN A 644 37.01 -5.54 55.98
C ASN A 644 36.83 -5.06 54.52
N LEU A 645 35.65 -4.54 54.16
CA LEU A 645 35.41 -3.93 52.85
C LEU A 645 36.18 -2.60 52.68
N PRO A 646 36.62 -2.26 51.45
CA PRO A 646 37.09 -0.92 51.14
C PRO A 646 36.02 0.15 51.43
N SER A 647 36.42 1.31 51.93
CA SER A 647 35.50 2.39 52.38
C SER A 647 34.50 2.88 51.33
N PHE A 648 34.84 2.77 50.04
CA PHE A 648 33.93 3.14 48.95
C PHE A 648 32.82 2.10 48.69
N LEU A 649 32.95 0.87 49.21
CA LEU A 649 31.97 -0.21 49.09
C LEU A 649 31.10 -0.40 50.35
N GLU A 650 31.56 0.08 51.51
CA GLU A 650 30.91 -0.20 52.81
C GLU A 650 29.42 0.17 52.84
N ASN A 651 29.04 1.29 52.22
CA ASN A 651 27.66 1.78 52.20
C ASN A 651 26.87 1.40 50.94
N MET A 652 27.47 0.66 50.00
CA MET A 652 26.76 0.20 48.82
C MET A 652 25.85 -0.98 49.19
N ALA A 653 24.67 -1.05 48.59
CA ALA A 653 23.81 -2.23 48.68
C ALA A 653 24.16 -3.23 47.56
N LEU A 654 23.70 -4.47 47.71
CA LEU A 654 23.99 -5.54 46.75
C LEU A 654 23.43 -5.24 45.34
N ASN A 655 22.28 -4.57 45.25
CA ASN A 655 21.70 -4.08 44.00
C ASN A 655 22.57 -2.99 43.33
N ASP A 656 23.24 -2.11 44.08
CA ASP A 656 24.14 -1.11 43.53
C ASP A 656 25.32 -1.77 42.79
N ILE A 657 25.89 -2.83 43.38
CA ILE A 657 26.96 -3.62 42.76
C ILE A 657 26.46 -4.30 41.49
N TYR A 658 25.30 -4.95 41.57
CA TYR A 658 24.72 -5.66 40.44
C TYR A 658 24.41 -4.71 39.26
N ILE A 659 23.74 -3.59 39.53
CA ILE A 659 23.37 -2.62 38.51
C ILE A 659 24.62 -1.93 37.95
N GLY A 660 25.58 -1.59 38.82
CA GLY A 660 26.87 -1.06 38.40
C GLY A 660 27.62 -2.01 37.47
N PHE A 661 27.62 -3.31 37.77
CA PHE A 661 28.18 -4.34 36.91
C PHE A 661 27.45 -4.43 35.55
N VAL A 662 26.12 -4.48 35.54
CA VAL A 662 25.33 -4.53 34.30
C VAL A 662 25.56 -3.29 33.44
N ALA A 663 25.57 -2.10 34.05
CA ALA A 663 25.87 -0.85 33.36
C ALA A 663 27.29 -0.81 32.80
N PHE A 664 28.28 -1.28 33.58
CA PHE A 664 29.66 -1.41 33.13
C PHE A 664 29.77 -2.32 31.91
N MET A 665 29.17 -3.51 31.96
CA MET A 665 29.17 -4.45 30.84
C MET A 665 28.50 -3.84 29.60
N PHE A 666 27.36 -3.18 29.77
CA PHE A 666 26.68 -2.51 28.66
C PHE A 666 27.55 -1.43 28.00
N ILE A 667 28.12 -0.51 28.80
CA ILE A 667 28.87 0.65 28.30
C ILE A 667 30.23 0.25 27.71
N PHE A 668 30.97 -0.63 28.39
CA PHE A 668 32.36 -0.91 28.02
C PHE A 668 32.54 -2.17 27.19
N THR A 669 31.51 -3.02 27.08
CA THR A 669 31.57 -4.24 26.25
C THR A 669 30.53 -4.25 25.14
N HIS A 670 29.25 -4.09 25.44
CA HIS A 670 28.19 -4.26 24.45
C HIS A 670 28.16 -3.16 23.39
N ILE A 671 28.12 -1.89 23.83
CA ILE A 671 28.07 -0.74 22.92
C ILE A 671 29.28 -0.72 21.95
N PRO A 672 30.55 -0.84 22.42
CA PRO A 672 31.69 -0.77 21.53
C PRO A 672 31.73 -1.93 20.52
N VAL A 673 31.32 -3.13 20.93
CA VAL A 673 31.28 -4.31 20.06
C VAL A 673 30.26 -4.13 18.94
N CYS A 674 29.02 -3.72 19.26
CA CYS A 674 27.98 -3.50 18.26
C CYS A 674 28.38 -2.43 17.23
N PHE A 675 28.90 -1.28 17.71
CA PHE A 675 29.33 -0.21 16.80
C PHE A 675 30.58 -0.56 15.99
N TYR A 676 31.51 -1.35 16.54
CA TYR A 676 32.65 -1.83 15.78
C TYR A 676 32.22 -2.80 14.66
N ALA A 677 31.31 -3.73 14.95
CA ALA A 677 30.73 -4.65 13.97
C ALA A 677 29.99 -3.88 12.86
N MET A 678 29.16 -2.91 13.25
CA MET A 678 28.49 -2.01 12.33
C MET A 678 29.48 -1.21 11.46
N TYR A 679 30.53 -0.63 12.06
CA TYR A 679 31.58 0.10 11.33
C TYR A 679 32.24 -0.79 10.27
N LYS A 680 32.61 -2.02 10.64
CA LYS A 680 33.22 -2.99 9.72
C LYS A 680 32.28 -3.31 8.56
N ALA A 681 31.01 -3.60 8.84
CA ALA A 681 30.00 -3.90 7.82
C ALA A 681 29.75 -2.70 6.89
N CYS A 682 29.66 -1.47 7.43
CA CYS A 682 29.54 -0.25 6.63
C CYS A 682 30.75 -0.07 5.71
N ARG A 683 31.97 -0.30 6.22
CA ARG A 683 33.20 -0.20 5.43
C ARG A 683 33.24 -1.21 4.29
N GLU A 684 32.87 -2.46 4.55
CA GLU A 684 32.78 -3.51 3.52
C GLU A 684 31.74 -3.19 2.44
N LYS A 685 30.58 -2.67 2.85
CA LYS A 685 29.49 -2.26 1.95
C LYS A 685 29.68 -0.87 1.31
N LYS A 686 30.82 -0.22 1.51
CA LYS A 686 31.13 1.16 1.06
C LYS A 686 30.06 2.19 1.44
N LYS A 687 29.44 2.03 2.62
CA LYS A 687 28.42 2.94 3.16
C LYS A 687 29.04 3.92 4.18
N PRO A 688 28.53 5.17 4.26
CA PRO A 688 29.01 6.12 5.27
C PRO A 688 28.58 5.68 6.68
N PHE A 689 29.55 5.25 7.49
CA PHE A 689 29.30 4.74 8.85
C PHE A 689 28.57 5.75 9.73
N ILE A 690 29.08 6.98 9.86
CA ILE A 690 28.48 8.00 10.76
C ILE A 690 27.02 8.30 10.39
N ARG A 691 26.73 8.45 9.09
CA ARG A 691 25.35 8.68 8.63
C ARG A 691 24.45 7.49 8.96
N SER A 692 24.93 6.25 8.73
CA SER A 692 24.17 5.04 9.04
C SER A 692 23.94 4.93 10.55
N MET A 693 24.98 5.14 11.36
CA MET A 693 24.93 5.09 12.82
C MET A 693 23.90 6.06 13.38
N LEU A 694 23.91 7.32 12.93
CA LEU A 694 22.96 8.33 13.40
C LEU A 694 21.53 8.04 12.93
N TRP A 695 21.35 7.69 11.66
CA TRP A 695 20.03 7.44 11.08
C TRP A 695 19.38 6.19 11.69
N ASP A 696 20.13 5.09 11.74
CA ASP A 696 19.64 3.79 12.15
C ASP A 696 19.49 3.66 13.68
N ASN A 697 20.13 4.53 14.48
CA ASN A 697 19.95 4.58 15.94
C ASN A 697 19.06 5.74 16.43
N TRP A 698 18.63 6.65 15.55
CA TRP A 698 17.70 7.71 15.96
C TRP A 698 16.41 7.18 16.61
N PRO A 699 15.77 6.08 16.13
CA PRO A 699 14.57 5.55 16.78
C PRO A 699 14.77 5.17 18.25
N ILE A 700 15.88 4.51 18.59
CA ILE A 700 16.17 4.14 19.99
C ILE A 700 16.55 5.35 20.83
N VAL A 701 17.27 6.32 20.26
CA VAL A 701 17.60 7.58 20.95
C VAL A 701 16.32 8.33 21.32
N LEU A 702 15.39 8.46 20.36
CA LEU A 702 14.10 9.10 20.60
C LEU A 702 13.28 8.34 21.65
N TYR A 703 13.20 7.01 21.55
CA TYR A 703 12.49 6.15 22.49
C TYR A 703 13.04 6.29 23.93
N ILE A 704 14.35 6.12 24.13
CA ILE A 704 14.99 6.20 25.45
C ILE A 704 14.90 7.63 26.01
N SER A 705 15.07 8.65 25.18
CA SER A 705 14.97 10.06 25.62
C SER A 705 13.56 10.38 26.10
N ALA A 706 12.52 10.03 25.33
CA ALA A 706 11.14 10.29 25.71
C ALA A 706 10.74 9.47 26.95
N TYR A 707 11.15 8.19 27.01
CA TYR A 707 11.02 7.34 28.20
C TYR A 707 11.62 7.99 29.45
N TYR A 708 12.87 8.42 29.38
CA TYR A 708 13.59 8.99 30.52
C TYR A 708 13.02 10.36 30.93
N LEU A 709 12.77 11.24 29.96
CA LEU A 709 12.23 12.58 30.20
C LEU A 709 10.84 12.52 30.86
N TRP A 710 9.99 11.57 30.47
CA TRP A 710 8.71 11.42 31.13
C TRP A 710 8.88 10.88 32.56
N VAL A 711 9.57 9.75 32.73
CA VAL A 711 9.63 9.08 34.04
C VAL A 711 10.35 9.90 35.11
N THR A 712 11.40 10.64 34.73
CA THR A 712 12.21 11.42 35.68
C THR A 712 11.73 12.86 35.89
N SER A 713 10.68 13.28 35.18
CA SER A 713 10.14 14.63 35.33
C SER A 713 9.65 14.86 36.77
N PRO A 714 9.90 16.03 37.38
CA PRO A 714 9.31 16.37 38.68
C PRO A 714 7.78 16.45 38.66
N TYR A 715 7.17 16.54 37.48
CA TYR A 715 5.73 16.58 37.28
C TYR A 715 5.13 15.23 36.84
N SER A 716 5.95 14.17 36.85
CA SER A 716 5.52 12.81 36.53
C SER A 716 4.98 12.10 37.77
N PHE A 717 3.88 11.37 37.60
CA PHE A 717 3.32 10.53 38.67
C PHE A 717 3.69 9.05 38.50
N ILE A 718 4.45 8.72 37.46
CA ILE A 718 4.81 7.33 37.11
C ILE A 718 5.51 6.63 38.28
N LEU A 719 6.53 7.27 38.86
CA LEU A 719 7.26 6.72 39.99
C LEU A 719 6.52 6.93 41.31
N SER A 720 5.91 8.11 41.51
CA SER A 720 5.35 8.49 42.82
C SER A 720 3.99 7.86 43.14
N HIS A 721 3.24 7.39 42.14
CA HIS A 721 1.87 6.88 42.30
C HIS A 721 1.70 5.44 41.81
N GLY A 722 2.78 4.68 41.64
CA GLY A 722 2.66 3.25 41.38
C GLY A 722 2.38 2.87 39.91
N HIS A 723 2.55 3.78 38.94
CA HIS A 723 2.19 3.51 37.54
C HIS A 723 3.30 2.85 36.72
N PHE A 724 4.48 2.60 37.31
CA PHE A 724 5.68 2.25 36.56
C PHE A 724 5.55 0.91 35.81
N ALA A 725 4.98 -0.12 36.44
CA ALA A 725 4.78 -1.42 35.77
C ALA A 725 3.91 -1.31 34.50
N LEU A 726 2.80 -0.56 34.58
CA LEU A 726 1.91 -0.30 33.43
C LEU A 726 2.63 0.52 32.35
N PHE A 727 3.38 1.55 32.76
CA PHE A 727 4.17 2.35 31.83
C PHE A 727 5.18 1.50 31.07
N LEU A 728 5.96 0.67 31.77
CA LEU A 728 6.95 -0.25 31.17
C LEU A 728 6.30 -1.23 30.21
N LEU A 729 5.12 -1.76 30.54
CA LEU A 729 4.39 -2.67 29.67
C LEU A 729 3.95 -1.99 28.37
N ALA A 730 3.42 -0.76 28.45
CA ALA A 730 3.01 0.02 27.28
C ALA A 730 4.22 0.33 26.38
N VAL A 731 5.30 0.86 26.93
CA VAL A 731 6.49 1.19 26.15
C VAL A 731 7.23 -0.05 25.63
N GLY A 732 7.13 -1.19 26.32
CA GLY A 732 7.70 -2.47 25.88
C GLY A 732 7.08 -3.01 24.61
N ILE A 733 5.76 -2.86 24.45
CA ILE A 733 5.09 -3.22 23.18
C ILE A 733 5.57 -2.31 22.04
N VAL A 734 5.77 -1.01 22.32
CA VAL A 734 6.31 -0.07 21.34
C VAL A 734 7.74 -0.41 20.98
N PHE A 735 8.56 -0.81 21.96
CA PHE A 735 9.90 -1.32 21.72
C PHE A 735 9.91 -2.58 20.84
N GLY A 736 9.08 -3.57 21.17
CA GLY A 736 8.90 -4.77 20.35
C GLY A 736 8.54 -4.43 18.90
N ARG A 737 7.71 -3.41 18.69
CA ARG A 737 7.42 -2.89 17.34
C ARG A 737 8.64 -2.31 16.64
N ILE A 738 9.44 -1.50 17.32
CA ILE A 738 10.62 -0.87 16.73
C ILE A 738 11.58 -1.95 16.21
N CYS A 739 11.92 -2.94 17.05
CA CYS A 739 12.82 -4.04 16.66
C CYS A 739 12.22 -4.90 15.54
N SER A 740 10.95 -5.29 15.64
CA SER A 740 10.30 -6.13 14.60
C SER A 740 10.31 -5.47 13.21
N LYS A 741 10.23 -4.13 13.12
CA LYS A 741 10.36 -3.42 11.84
C LYS A 741 11.78 -3.49 11.28
N ILE A 742 12.81 -3.43 12.13
CA ILE A 742 14.22 -3.54 11.71
C ILE A 742 14.49 -4.96 11.20
N ILE A 743 13.99 -5.98 11.90
CA ILE A 743 14.09 -7.38 11.48
C ILE A 743 13.38 -7.59 10.14
N LEU A 744 12.16 -7.07 9.97
CA LEU A 744 11.48 -7.13 8.67
C LEU A 744 12.32 -6.47 7.57
N ALA A 745 12.91 -5.30 7.84
CA ALA A 745 13.78 -4.62 6.88
C ALA A 745 15.05 -5.40 6.55
N HIS A 746 15.62 -6.10 7.53
CA HIS A 746 16.74 -7.02 7.34
C HIS A 746 16.35 -8.16 6.38
N LEU A 747 15.22 -8.82 6.63
CA LEU A 747 14.72 -9.95 5.84
C LEU A 747 14.40 -9.57 4.39
N THR A 748 13.81 -8.39 4.18
CA THR A 748 13.50 -7.88 2.83
C THR A 748 14.68 -7.17 2.16
N LYS A 749 15.81 -7.03 2.88
CA LYS A 749 16.97 -6.19 2.51
C LYS A 749 16.57 -4.77 2.11
N SER A 750 15.58 -4.21 2.80
CA SER A 750 15.14 -2.85 2.57
C SER A 750 16.03 -1.84 3.30
N GLU A 751 15.75 -0.56 3.09
CA GLU A 751 16.32 0.49 3.93
C GLU A 751 15.79 0.38 5.36
N SER A 752 16.56 0.96 6.29
CA SER A 752 16.18 1.04 7.69
C SER A 752 14.84 1.76 7.86
N PRO A 753 13.93 1.22 8.68
CA PRO A 753 12.57 1.72 8.76
C PRO A 753 12.48 3.07 9.49
N PHE A 754 11.57 3.93 9.04
CA PHE A 754 11.18 5.11 9.82
C PHE A 754 10.59 4.72 11.20
N PRO A 755 10.73 5.60 12.22
CA PRO A 755 10.15 5.38 13.55
C PRO A 755 8.66 5.02 13.47
N THR A 756 8.21 4.14 14.37
CA THR A 756 6.80 3.74 14.41
C THR A 756 5.93 4.88 14.92
N GLY A 757 4.71 5.02 14.37
CA GLY A 757 3.72 5.96 14.89
C GLY A 757 3.32 5.68 16.35
N LEU A 758 3.59 4.46 16.85
CA LEU A 758 3.41 4.12 18.26
C LEU A 758 4.34 4.90 19.21
N LEU A 759 5.39 5.57 18.71
CA LEU A 759 6.20 6.48 19.52
C LEU A 759 5.49 7.81 19.81
N ILE A 760 4.46 8.17 19.04
CA ILE A 760 3.79 9.47 19.15
C ILE A 760 3.23 9.69 20.57
N PRO A 761 2.45 8.76 21.18
CA PRO A 761 1.96 8.96 22.54
C PRO A 761 3.07 9.05 23.58
N LEU A 762 4.19 8.30 23.42
CA LEU A 762 5.35 8.38 24.30
C LEU A 762 6.01 9.76 24.25
N VAL A 763 6.25 10.28 23.04
CA VAL A 763 6.86 11.59 22.83
C VAL A 763 5.92 12.70 23.31
N ILE A 764 4.63 12.62 22.99
CA ILE A 764 3.63 13.58 23.44
C ILE A 764 3.55 13.62 24.97
N GLY A 765 3.47 12.45 25.62
CA GLY A 765 3.42 12.41 27.08
C GLY A 765 4.69 12.98 27.70
N ALA A 766 5.87 12.66 27.18
CA ALA A 766 7.13 13.25 27.64
C ALA A 766 7.15 14.78 27.50
N ILE A 767 6.63 15.33 26.39
CA ILE A 767 6.53 16.78 26.18
C ILE A 767 5.52 17.40 27.15
N ILE A 768 4.32 16.84 27.26
CA ILE A 768 3.23 17.36 28.10
C ILE A 768 3.66 17.39 29.57
N THR A 769 4.26 16.32 30.07
CA THR A 769 4.72 16.23 31.47
C THR A 769 5.79 17.27 31.78
N ASN A 770 6.65 17.61 30.82
CA ASN A 770 7.74 18.57 31.03
C ASN A 770 7.38 20.02 30.63
N LEU A 771 6.19 20.28 30.08
CA LEU A 771 5.75 21.61 29.67
C LEU A 771 5.82 22.66 30.80
N PRO A 772 5.47 22.34 32.07
CA PRO A 772 5.58 23.29 33.19
C PRO A 772 7.03 23.65 33.57
N ILE A 773 8.04 22.91 33.09
CA ILE A 773 9.46 23.27 33.31
C ILE A 773 9.84 24.48 32.45
N TYR A 774 9.27 24.57 31.25
CA TYR A 774 9.67 25.56 30.23
C TYR A 774 8.64 26.68 30.03
N THR A 775 7.48 26.58 30.67
CA THR A 775 6.36 27.51 30.50
C THR A 775 5.68 27.79 31.85
N SER A 776 4.80 28.79 31.87
CA SER A 776 3.96 29.10 33.04
C SER A 776 2.65 28.28 33.08
N ILE A 777 2.53 27.24 32.25
CA ILE A 777 1.35 26.38 32.20
C ILE A 777 1.42 25.37 33.36
N GLU A 778 0.31 25.20 34.07
CA GLU A 778 0.21 24.20 35.15
C GLU A 778 0.36 22.77 34.62
N PRO A 779 0.78 21.79 35.45
CA PRO A 779 0.84 20.39 35.06
C PRO A 779 -0.50 19.90 34.50
N ILE A 780 -0.47 19.43 33.24
CA ILE A 780 -1.66 18.94 32.54
C ILE A 780 -2.09 17.57 33.08
N PHE A 781 -1.11 16.73 33.41
CA PHE A 781 -1.39 15.46 34.06
C PHE A 781 -1.68 15.66 35.54
N THR A 782 -2.66 14.91 36.01
CA THR A 782 -2.90 14.57 37.41
C THR A 782 -2.55 13.08 37.56
N PRO A 783 -2.42 12.53 38.78
CA PRO A 783 -2.19 11.09 38.94
C PRO A 783 -3.23 10.23 38.20
N GLU A 784 -4.51 10.56 38.32
CA GLU A 784 -5.60 9.81 37.67
C GLU A 784 -5.56 9.95 36.14
N SER A 785 -5.37 11.17 35.62
CA SER A 785 -5.34 11.37 34.17
C SER A 785 -4.09 10.79 33.51
N GLU A 786 -2.93 10.79 34.19
CA GLU A 786 -1.73 10.09 33.72
C GLU A 786 -1.97 8.58 33.68
N TYR A 787 -2.53 7.99 34.74
CA TYR A 787 -2.88 6.57 34.75
C TYR A 787 -3.82 6.19 33.59
N HIS A 788 -4.91 6.94 33.40
CA HIS A 788 -5.85 6.70 32.30
C HIS A 788 -5.20 6.85 30.92
N PHE A 789 -4.30 7.82 30.75
CA PHE A 789 -3.51 7.96 29.53
C PHE A 789 -2.63 6.73 29.29
N LEU A 790 -1.98 6.20 30.33
CA LEU A 790 -1.14 5.01 30.24
C LEU A 790 -1.95 3.75 29.91
N VAL A 791 -3.14 3.59 30.50
CA VAL A 791 -4.07 2.50 30.16
C VAL A 791 -4.49 2.59 28.69
N PHE A 792 -4.91 3.78 28.23
CA PHE A 792 -5.24 4.00 26.83
C PHE A 792 -4.05 3.69 25.91
N TYR A 793 -2.86 4.19 26.26
CA TYR A 793 -1.66 3.98 25.48
C TYR A 793 -1.26 2.51 25.40
N PHE A 794 -1.36 1.76 26.50
CA PHE A 794 -1.15 0.32 26.53
C PHE A 794 -2.08 -0.41 25.53
N PHE A 795 -3.39 -0.18 25.61
CA PHE A 795 -4.34 -0.84 24.72
C PHE A 795 -4.16 -0.41 23.26
N LEU A 796 -3.90 0.87 23.01
CA LEU A 796 -3.58 1.39 21.68
C LEU A 796 -2.34 0.69 21.10
N ALA A 797 -1.25 0.60 21.87
CA ALA A 797 -0.02 -0.05 21.47
C ALA A 797 -0.24 -1.55 21.21
N LEU A 798 -0.94 -2.25 22.10
CA LEU A 798 -1.25 -3.67 21.98
C LEU A 798 -2.05 -3.97 20.71
N VAL A 799 -3.17 -3.27 20.50
CA VAL A 799 -4.05 -3.50 19.35
C VAL A 799 -3.33 -3.22 18.04
N LEU A 800 -2.61 -2.10 17.95
CA LEU A 800 -1.89 -1.72 16.73
C LEU A 800 -0.68 -2.61 16.45
N TYR A 801 0.02 -3.07 17.49
CA TYR A 801 1.11 -4.04 17.35
C TYR A 801 0.58 -5.39 16.86
N LEU A 802 -0.44 -5.96 17.52
CA LEU A 802 -1.03 -7.24 17.16
C LEU A 802 -1.63 -7.22 15.74
N ARG A 803 -2.37 -6.16 15.39
CA ARG A 803 -2.92 -6.01 14.04
C ARG A 803 -1.82 -6.07 12.99
N TRP A 804 -0.73 -5.35 13.19
CA TRP A 804 0.38 -5.37 12.24
C TRP A 804 1.11 -6.71 12.21
N ALA A 805 1.35 -7.34 13.38
CA ALA A 805 2.00 -8.63 13.44
C ALA A 805 1.20 -9.65 12.61
N VAL A 806 -0.13 -9.70 12.80
CA VAL A 806 -1.02 -10.55 12.00
C VAL A 806 -0.92 -10.23 10.51
N LEU A 807 -0.99 -8.95 10.12
CA LEU A 807 -0.93 -8.55 8.71
C LEU A 807 0.40 -8.94 8.04
N VAL A 808 1.53 -8.72 8.72
CA VAL A 808 2.85 -9.06 8.17
C VAL A 808 3.05 -10.57 8.11
N ILE A 809 2.69 -11.29 9.18
CA ILE A 809 2.75 -12.75 9.23
C ILE A 809 1.90 -13.36 8.11
N ASP A 810 0.67 -12.90 7.94
CA ASP A 810 -0.25 -13.39 6.90
C ASP A 810 0.27 -13.08 5.49
N SER A 811 0.84 -11.89 5.29
CA SER A 811 1.46 -11.51 4.02
C SER A 811 2.65 -12.41 3.67
N ILE A 812 3.55 -12.67 4.63
CA ILE A 812 4.69 -13.56 4.42
C ILE A 812 4.22 -15.01 4.21
N CYS A 813 3.24 -15.48 5.00
CA CYS A 813 2.66 -16.81 4.84
C CYS A 813 2.06 -17.00 3.44
N THR A 814 1.25 -16.04 2.99
CA THR A 814 0.61 -16.05 1.67
C THR A 814 1.66 -16.04 0.56
N TYR A 815 2.68 -15.20 0.69
CA TYR A 815 3.74 -15.07 -0.30
C TYR A 815 4.61 -16.34 -0.42
N LEU A 816 4.98 -16.94 0.72
CA LEU A 816 5.82 -18.14 0.76
C LEU A 816 5.02 -19.45 0.65
N GLY A 817 3.69 -19.40 0.72
CA GLY A 817 2.83 -20.59 0.74
C GLY A 817 2.95 -21.43 2.02
N ILE A 818 3.27 -20.81 3.16
CA ILE A 818 3.47 -21.50 4.45
C ILE A 818 2.36 -21.16 5.45
N ARG A 819 2.32 -21.87 6.59
CA ARG A 819 1.41 -21.59 7.70
C ARG A 819 2.24 -21.24 8.94
N CYS A 820 1.88 -20.16 9.63
CA CYS A 820 2.66 -19.66 10.77
C CYS A 820 2.74 -20.66 11.95
N LEU A 821 1.61 -21.21 12.38
CA LEU A 821 1.51 -22.02 13.62
C LEU A 821 1.27 -23.51 13.40
N ARG A 822 1.35 -24.01 12.17
CA ARG A 822 1.10 -25.42 11.84
C ARG A 822 2.02 -25.90 10.72
N ILE A 823 2.50 -27.14 10.83
CA ILE A 823 3.20 -27.84 9.75
C ILE A 823 2.16 -28.64 8.94
N PRO A 824 2.07 -28.47 7.60
CA PRO A 824 1.17 -29.26 6.76
C PRO A 824 1.53 -30.76 6.76
N GLU A 825 0.52 -31.65 6.75
CA GLU A 825 0.71 -33.11 6.83
C GLU A 825 1.50 -33.72 5.65
N GLN A 826 1.57 -33.04 4.50
CA GLN A 826 2.35 -33.51 3.36
C GLN A 826 3.85 -33.47 3.61
N HIS A 827 4.34 -32.52 4.42
CA HIS A 827 5.77 -32.43 4.77
C HIS A 827 6.21 -33.50 5.78
N THR A 828 5.27 -34.14 6.48
CA THR A 828 5.57 -35.13 7.53
C THR A 828 5.68 -36.56 6.99
N LYS A 829 5.40 -36.79 5.69
CA LYS A 829 5.37 -38.13 5.06
C LYS A 829 6.57 -38.44 4.16
N GLU A 830 7.43 -37.46 3.86
CA GLU A 830 8.64 -37.66 3.04
C GLU A 830 9.92 -37.92 3.87
N HIS A 831 9.79 -37.98 5.20
CA HIS A 831 10.84 -38.30 6.17
C HIS A 831 10.27 -39.22 7.26
#